data_AF-G4N5R2-F1
#
_entry.id   AF-G4N5R2-F1
#
_cell.length_a   1.000
_cell.length_b   1.000
_cell.length_c   1.000
_cell.angle_alpha   90.00
_cell.angle_beta   90.00
_cell.angle_gamma   90.00
#
_symmetry.space_group_name_H-M   'P 1'
#
loop_
_entity.id
_entity.type
_entity.pdbx_description
1 polymer ?
#
loop_
_entity_poly.entity_id
_entity_poly.type
_entity_poly.pdbx_seq_one_letter_code
_entity_poly.pdbx_strand_id
1 'polypeptide(L)'
;MSGAIEERLAQVLGRTNIAAHARYIIPALLLTMAASAPLLIYKRRSTTAGSSQHAGDENLFPDTDPESTDPPLLQKHSEIKSYQTSHFTYPGVRVFYRRHPKADQLPSTPAPIPLLVFVHGLGGSAAQFTSLLTSLIHVSSCLAIDLPGCGLSEYAPKDWDAYKTEALVELLDTIIHDYRDKTTDQDVVLIGHSMGTALAARLASKTVLNPASISRHVVGLVAICPPSEPPPVKQAGLARKFLSIPTPILDLYRAWDKRGGLESASVSRFIGADASKEAKKLQYRFNCQSRTPVWRRMAYGFLPTYHDGDTHGGFAGREVWKGLKIPVYLVAGRDDHITKPSDAERIREWLSEDVDSTASPRDGPIIVDSAAPLEVPIERPDTRGKSRIEDLTDEDFQRARHRVSLDDLQEDPSTPREGSTEIPTSPLRPRRSVELIILPSPATHALLYAPSTARMLAGLVSDFLSTSISGRLSLGWQLQYLSKEGKWDVKNLAKWKNVEPVSDPIAGIFRAMKTLREVDEIHSPKSFVENWGHSIRDIIDISHDTPVYDPAGLEAGGIRYHKFPSVSKIPPTPEEVEAFIALVDKVRAEQREKLQGDMKAAVAVHCHYGFNRTGFFIVCYLIERVGFSVQAAIDEFARARPKGIRHQHFLDQLFVRYSSLDMKRKQEQ
;
A
#
# COMPACT_ATOMS: atom_id res chain seq x y z
N MET A 1 51.32 -11.80 39.44
CA MET A 1 50.80 -10.44 39.10
C MET A 1 49.89 -10.39 37.86
N SER A 2 49.71 -11.46 37.08
CA SER A 2 48.80 -11.44 35.90
C SER A 2 47.32 -11.69 36.23
N GLY A 3 47.01 -12.55 37.21
CA GLY A 3 45.61 -12.90 37.53
C GLY A 3 44.81 -11.82 38.29
N ALA A 4 45.46 -11.05 39.16
CA ALA A 4 44.78 -10.01 39.95
C ALA A 4 44.38 -8.75 39.14
N ILE A 5 44.96 -8.58 37.95
CA ILE A 5 44.61 -7.49 37.02
C ILE A 5 43.41 -7.90 36.15
N GLU A 6 43.33 -9.16 35.72
CA GLU A 6 42.18 -9.69 34.98
C GLU A 6 40.91 -9.73 35.83
N GLU A 7 41.02 -10.07 37.12
CA GLU A 7 39.87 -10.13 38.02
C GLU A 7 39.31 -8.74 38.39
N ARG A 8 40.19 -7.73 38.49
CA ARG A 8 39.79 -6.32 38.64
C ARG A 8 39.23 -5.71 37.35
N LEU A 9 39.73 -6.11 36.18
CA LEU A 9 39.16 -5.68 34.89
C LEU A 9 37.78 -6.29 34.65
N ALA A 10 37.55 -7.55 35.06
CA ALA A 10 36.25 -8.20 34.99
C ALA A 10 35.21 -7.57 35.93
N GLN A 11 35.61 -7.16 37.14
CA GLN A 11 34.72 -6.47 38.08
C GLN A 11 34.36 -5.03 37.65
N VAL A 12 35.26 -4.32 36.95
CA VAL A 12 34.99 -2.96 36.45
C VAL A 12 34.15 -2.98 35.17
N LEU A 13 34.29 -4.00 34.33
CA LEU A 13 33.50 -4.16 33.09
C LEU A 13 32.10 -4.76 33.31
N GLY A 14 31.82 -5.31 34.50
CA GLY A 14 30.55 -5.95 34.85
C GLY A 14 29.43 -5.02 35.34
N ARG A 15 29.62 -3.70 35.41
CA ARG A 15 28.62 -2.78 36.01
C ARG A 15 28.19 -1.56 35.20
N THR A 16 28.58 -1.43 33.93
CA THR A 16 28.07 -0.34 33.08
C THR A 16 27.57 -0.88 31.75
N ASN A 17 26.28 -0.70 31.51
CA ASN A 17 25.54 -1.08 30.31
C ASN A 17 25.90 -0.15 29.12
N ILE A 18 27.19 -0.13 28.74
CA ILE A 18 27.78 0.75 27.71
C ILE A 18 28.32 -0.07 26.51
N ALA A 19 28.11 -1.40 26.49
CA ALA A 19 28.77 -2.31 25.55
C ALA A 19 27.85 -2.95 24.49
N ALA A 20 26.92 -2.19 23.88
CA ALA A 20 26.13 -2.67 22.73
C ALA A 20 26.53 -2.03 21.38
N HIS A 21 27.36 -0.97 21.36
CA HIS A 21 27.69 -0.23 20.12
C HIS A 21 29.18 -0.15 19.79
N ALA A 22 30.06 -0.85 20.52
CA ALA A 22 31.51 -0.80 20.30
C ALA A 22 32.17 -2.16 19.97
N ARG A 23 31.39 -3.22 19.73
CA ARG A 23 31.93 -4.59 19.50
C ARG A 23 32.28 -4.94 18.05
N TYR A 24 31.98 -4.09 17.06
CA TYR A 24 32.16 -4.48 15.64
C TYR A 24 33.05 -3.57 14.78
N ILE A 25 33.55 -2.45 15.31
CA ILE A 25 34.31 -1.48 14.48
C ILE A 25 35.81 -1.47 14.82
N ILE A 26 36.20 -1.76 16.06
CA ILE A 26 37.58 -1.56 16.53
C ILE A 26 38.49 -2.80 16.36
N PRO A 27 38.03 -4.06 16.50
CA PRO A 27 38.91 -5.22 16.27
C PRO A 27 39.27 -5.46 14.79
N ALA A 28 38.38 -5.06 13.85
CA ALA A 28 38.61 -5.23 12.41
C ALA A 28 39.67 -4.27 11.85
N LEU A 29 39.86 -3.12 12.50
CA LEU A 29 40.88 -2.11 12.15
C LEU A 29 42.30 -2.56 12.54
N LEU A 30 42.46 -3.43 13.53
CA LEU A 30 43.78 -3.92 13.99
C LEU A 30 44.26 -5.18 13.25
N LEU A 31 43.39 -5.88 12.53
CA LEU A 31 43.76 -7.07 11.73
C LEU A 31 44.10 -6.78 10.26
N THR A 32 43.87 -5.54 9.78
CA THR A 32 44.05 -5.17 8.36
C THR A 32 45.39 -4.49 8.06
N MET A 33 46.21 -4.20 9.07
CA MET A 33 47.55 -3.62 8.91
C MET A 33 48.68 -4.66 8.75
N ALA A 34 48.37 -5.97 8.67
CA ALA A 34 49.37 -7.04 8.51
C ALA A 34 49.21 -7.89 7.23
N ALA A 35 48.30 -7.53 6.32
CA ALA A 35 48.06 -8.29 5.08
C ALA A 35 48.22 -7.43 3.80
N SER A 36 49.19 -6.52 3.80
CA SER A 36 49.64 -5.86 2.57
C SER A 36 50.81 -6.62 1.94
N ALA A 37 50.50 -7.74 1.26
CA ALA A 37 51.20 -8.33 0.10
C ALA A 37 50.68 -9.78 -0.12
N PRO A 38 50.41 -10.29 -1.36
CA PRO A 38 50.30 -9.67 -2.68
C PRO A 38 48.98 -10.06 -3.42
N LEU A 39 48.07 -9.11 -3.69
CA LEU A 39 46.87 -9.34 -4.52
C LEU A 39 47.03 -8.92 -6.00
N LEU A 40 48.28 -8.74 -6.44
CA LEU A 40 48.62 -8.30 -7.80
C LEU A 40 48.65 -9.43 -8.86
N ILE A 41 48.34 -10.68 -8.49
CA ILE A 41 48.44 -11.83 -9.42
C ILE A 41 47.09 -12.29 -9.99
N TYR A 42 45.94 -11.88 -9.42
CA TYR A 42 44.65 -12.42 -9.88
C TYR A 42 43.99 -11.68 -11.07
N LYS A 43 44.52 -10.53 -11.50
CA LYS A 43 43.89 -9.70 -12.55
C LYS A 43 44.36 -9.99 -13.99
N ARG A 44 44.99 -11.14 -14.26
CA ARG A 44 45.58 -11.44 -15.59
C ARG A 44 45.17 -12.77 -16.24
N ARG A 45 44.01 -13.34 -15.87
CA ARG A 45 43.52 -14.60 -16.50
C ARG A 45 42.07 -14.63 -16.96
N SER A 46 41.38 -13.48 -17.05
CA SER A 46 40.01 -13.42 -17.57
C SER A 46 39.91 -12.63 -18.88
N THR A 47 40.72 -12.99 -19.87
CA THR A 47 40.53 -12.56 -21.26
C THR A 47 41.03 -13.67 -22.18
N THR A 48 40.23 -14.72 -22.35
CA THR A 48 40.07 -15.56 -23.57
C THR A 48 39.32 -16.84 -23.22
N ALA A 49 38.05 -16.98 -23.64
CA ALA A 49 37.48 -18.24 -24.14
C ALA A 49 35.98 -18.07 -24.50
N GLY A 50 35.75 -18.00 -25.82
CA GLY A 50 34.75 -18.72 -26.62
C GLY A 50 33.43 -19.23 -26.01
N SER A 51 32.37 -18.94 -26.76
CA SER A 51 31.03 -19.51 -26.73
C SER A 51 30.95 -21.03 -26.55
N SER A 52 30.07 -21.50 -25.67
CA SER A 52 29.25 -22.69 -25.89
C SER A 52 27.96 -22.60 -25.07
N GLN A 53 26.84 -22.95 -25.70
CA GLN A 53 25.53 -23.08 -25.07
C GLN A 53 25.53 -24.32 -24.18
N HIS A 54 25.23 -24.14 -22.89
CA HIS A 54 24.61 -25.18 -22.07
C HIS A 54 23.61 -24.51 -21.11
N ALA A 55 22.36 -24.96 -21.22
CA ALA A 55 21.28 -24.63 -20.31
C ALA A 55 21.51 -25.34 -18.96
N GLY A 56 21.30 -24.61 -17.87
CA GLY A 56 21.25 -25.17 -16.52
C GLY A 56 22.40 -24.75 -15.60
N ASP A 57 22.50 -23.46 -15.29
CA ASP A 57 23.04 -23.03 -14.00
C ASP A 57 22.39 -21.68 -13.62
N GLU A 58 21.60 -21.64 -12.55
CA GLU A 58 21.04 -20.39 -12.03
C GLU A 58 22.21 -19.48 -11.63
N ASN A 59 22.30 -18.27 -12.20
CA ASN A 59 23.30 -17.26 -11.84
C ASN A 59 23.50 -17.18 -10.31
N LEU A 60 24.69 -17.56 -9.84
CA LEU A 60 25.07 -17.60 -8.42
C LEU A 60 24.92 -16.23 -7.73
N PHE A 61 24.92 -15.14 -8.52
CA PHE A 61 24.69 -13.78 -8.06
C PHE A 61 23.59 -13.10 -8.88
N PRO A 62 22.65 -12.38 -8.24
CA PRO A 62 21.61 -11.65 -8.96
C PRO A 62 22.25 -10.54 -9.78
N ASP A 63 21.63 -10.20 -10.92
CA ASP A 63 21.99 -8.99 -11.66
C ASP A 63 21.85 -7.77 -10.73
N THR A 64 22.87 -6.91 -10.76
CA THR A 64 23.01 -5.73 -9.92
C THR A 64 23.12 -4.44 -10.70
N ASP A 65 23.19 -4.49 -12.03
CA ASP A 65 23.27 -3.26 -12.83
C ASP A 65 21.95 -2.47 -12.72
N PRO A 66 21.99 -1.18 -12.32
CA PRO A 66 20.79 -0.37 -12.16
C PRO A 66 19.94 -0.25 -13.42
N GLU A 67 20.54 -0.22 -14.62
CA GLU A 67 19.80 -0.06 -15.88
C GLU A 67 19.10 -1.36 -16.28
N SER A 68 19.83 -2.48 -16.25
CA SER A 68 19.29 -3.79 -16.61
C SER A 68 18.19 -4.27 -15.64
N THR A 69 18.31 -3.92 -14.35
CA THR A 69 17.37 -4.34 -13.31
C THR A 69 16.27 -3.32 -13.02
N ASP A 70 16.25 -2.23 -13.79
CA ASP A 70 15.27 -1.17 -13.61
C ASP A 70 13.84 -1.70 -13.85
N PRO A 71 12.89 -1.49 -12.93
CA PRO A 71 11.52 -1.95 -13.11
C PRO A 71 10.87 -1.38 -14.39
N PRO A 72 10.13 -2.19 -15.18
CA PRO A 72 9.52 -1.72 -16.44
C PRO A 72 8.62 -0.50 -16.28
N LEU A 73 7.95 -0.37 -15.13
CA LEU A 73 7.13 0.79 -14.80
C LEU A 73 7.99 2.07 -14.72
N LEU A 74 9.16 1.99 -14.09
CA LEU A 74 10.07 3.12 -13.96
C LEU A 74 10.77 3.40 -15.29
N GLN A 75 11.24 2.39 -16.02
CA GLN A 75 11.85 2.56 -17.35
C GLN A 75 10.96 3.36 -18.31
N LYS A 76 9.66 3.04 -18.33
CA LYS A 76 8.70 3.64 -19.28
C LYS A 76 8.28 5.07 -18.94
N HIS A 77 8.38 5.46 -17.67
CA HIS A 77 7.77 6.70 -17.15
C HIS A 77 8.75 7.57 -16.36
N SER A 78 10.06 7.33 -16.54
CA SER A 78 11.09 8.19 -15.97
C SER A 78 11.74 9.05 -17.04
N GLU A 79 12.14 10.23 -16.64
CA GLU A 79 12.99 11.13 -17.41
C GLU A 79 14.18 11.59 -16.54
N ILE A 80 15.27 11.99 -17.18
CA ILE A 80 16.42 12.60 -16.51
C ILE A 80 16.39 14.09 -16.82
N LYS A 81 16.31 14.92 -15.77
CA LYS A 81 16.23 16.38 -15.89
C LYS A 81 17.30 17.08 -15.07
N SER A 82 17.70 18.26 -15.54
CA SER A 82 18.57 19.16 -14.79
C SER A 82 17.74 20.08 -13.91
N TYR A 83 18.17 20.27 -12.66
CA TYR A 83 17.54 21.18 -11.71
C TYR A 83 18.55 22.17 -11.14
N GLN A 84 18.17 23.44 -11.15
CA GLN A 84 18.91 24.53 -10.51
C GLN A 84 18.22 24.90 -9.21
N THR A 85 18.94 24.81 -8.09
CA THR A 85 18.53 25.38 -6.80
C THR A 85 19.31 26.67 -6.52
N SER A 86 19.07 27.30 -5.36
CA SER A 86 19.74 28.55 -4.99
C SER A 86 21.28 28.43 -4.95
N HIS A 87 21.80 27.25 -4.60
CA HIS A 87 23.23 27.03 -4.39
C HIS A 87 23.86 26.02 -5.36
N PHE A 88 23.08 25.11 -5.93
CA PHE A 88 23.62 23.97 -6.67
C PHE A 88 22.86 23.69 -7.97
N THR A 89 23.58 23.18 -8.96
CA THR A 89 23.02 22.61 -10.18
C THR A 89 23.14 21.09 -10.12
N TYR A 90 22.02 20.39 -10.26
CA TYR A 90 21.95 18.94 -10.35
C TYR A 90 21.66 18.57 -11.80
N PRO A 91 22.68 18.23 -12.61
CA PRO A 91 22.55 18.15 -14.07
C PRO A 91 21.71 16.97 -14.58
N GLY A 92 21.58 15.91 -13.79
CA GLY A 92 20.84 14.71 -14.18
C GLY A 92 20.18 14.03 -13.00
N VAL A 93 19.00 14.50 -12.62
CA VAL A 93 18.14 13.84 -11.63
C VAL A 93 17.09 13.02 -12.37
N ARG A 94 17.01 11.72 -12.09
CA ARG A 94 15.94 10.88 -12.59
C ARG A 94 14.66 11.12 -11.80
N VAL A 95 13.60 11.42 -12.53
CA VAL A 95 12.27 11.64 -12.00
C VAL A 95 11.29 10.71 -12.72
N PHE A 96 10.62 9.86 -11.95
CA PHE A 96 9.47 9.09 -12.40
C PHE A 96 8.22 9.94 -12.22
N TYR A 97 7.43 10.11 -13.28
CA TYR A 97 6.11 10.73 -13.19
C TYR A 97 5.09 9.94 -14.00
N ARG A 98 4.01 9.54 -13.34
CA ARG A 98 2.85 8.95 -14.00
C ARG A 98 1.58 9.66 -13.57
N ARG A 99 1.02 10.43 -14.51
CA ARG A 99 -0.31 11.05 -14.36
C ARG A 99 -1.38 9.98 -14.20
N HIS A 100 -2.36 10.24 -13.34
CA HIS A 100 -3.52 9.35 -13.17
C HIS A 100 -4.24 9.17 -14.54
N PRO A 101 -4.47 7.92 -15.02
CA PRO A 101 -4.99 7.69 -16.37
C PRO A 101 -6.37 8.28 -16.65
N LYS A 102 -7.13 8.57 -15.59
CA LYS A 102 -8.49 9.12 -15.65
C LYS A 102 -8.60 10.46 -14.92
N ALA A 103 -7.49 11.18 -14.75
CA ALA A 103 -7.45 12.47 -14.03
C ALA A 103 -8.54 13.44 -14.51
N ASP A 104 -8.71 13.59 -15.83
CA ASP A 104 -9.68 14.53 -16.43
C ASP A 104 -11.15 14.13 -16.21
N GLN A 105 -11.40 12.88 -15.83
CA GLN A 105 -12.75 12.35 -15.57
C GLN A 105 -13.12 12.39 -14.09
N LEU A 106 -12.18 12.76 -13.20
CA LEU A 106 -12.41 12.85 -11.77
C LEU A 106 -12.77 14.29 -11.36
N PRO A 107 -13.58 14.50 -10.30
CA PRO A 107 -13.93 15.82 -9.83
C PRO A 107 -12.71 16.64 -9.36
N SER A 108 -12.63 17.89 -9.81
CA SER A 108 -11.61 18.86 -9.41
C SER A 108 -12.09 19.89 -8.37
N THR A 109 -13.39 19.92 -8.06
CA THR A 109 -13.99 20.86 -7.09
C THR A 109 -14.31 20.14 -5.78
N PRO A 110 -13.98 20.67 -4.57
CA PRO A 110 -13.31 21.95 -4.33
C PRO A 110 -11.80 21.93 -4.59
N ALA A 111 -11.18 20.74 -4.65
CA ALA A 111 -9.78 20.55 -5.02
C ALA A 111 -9.61 19.25 -5.82
N PRO A 112 -8.60 19.15 -6.72
CA PRO A 112 -8.24 17.92 -7.42
C PRO A 112 -7.65 16.87 -6.47
N ILE A 113 -7.53 15.63 -6.95
CA ILE A 113 -6.83 14.58 -6.18
C ILE A 113 -5.35 14.96 -5.96
N PRO A 114 -4.80 14.77 -4.74
CA PRO A 114 -3.42 15.14 -4.44
C PRO A 114 -2.38 14.34 -5.22
N LEU A 115 -1.26 14.97 -5.57
CA LEU A 115 -0.08 14.28 -6.11
C LEU A 115 0.62 13.46 -5.02
N LEU A 116 0.90 12.18 -5.28
CA LEU A 116 1.65 11.32 -4.35
C LEU A 116 3.14 11.40 -4.66
N VAL A 117 3.97 11.81 -3.70
CA VAL A 117 5.41 12.03 -3.89
C VAL A 117 6.21 11.03 -3.04
N PHE A 118 7.04 10.22 -3.69
CA PHE A 118 7.81 9.16 -3.07
C PHE A 118 9.28 9.56 -2.91
N VAL A 119 9.79 9.51 -1.68
CA VAL A 119 11.16 9.90 -1.33
C VAL A 119 11.88 8.74 -0.64
N HIS A 120 12.92 8.21 -1.29
CA HIS A 120 13.65 7.05 -0.78
C HIS A 120 14.66 7.42 0.32
N GLY A 121 15.09 6.39 1.05
CA GLY A 121 16.08 6.51 2.12
C GLY A 121 17.53 6.50 1.65
N LEU A 122 18.44 6.50 2.63
CA LEU A 122 19.89 6.52 2.42
C LEU A 122 20.35 5.31 1.58
N GLY A 123 21.03 5.57 0.46
CA GLY A 123 21.54 4.51 -0.43
C GLY A 123 20.45 3.74 -1.20
N GLY A 124 19.20 4.20 -1.13
CA GLY A 124 18.06 3.66 -1.87
C GLY A 124 17.88 4.26 -3.26
N SER A 125 16.72 3.97 -3.87
CA SER A 125 16.25 4.53 -5.14
C SER A 125 14.73 4.40 -5.24
N ALA A 126 14.12 5.05 -6.24
CA ALA A 126 12.71 4.91 -6.58
C ALA A 126 12.29 3.46 -6.84
N ALA A 127 13.22 2.60 -7.28
CA ALA A 127 12.97 1.17 -7.51
C ALA A 127 12.47 0.43 -6.27
N GLN A 128 12.83 0.90 -5.06
CA GLN A 128 12.33 0.31 -3.81
C GLN A 128 10.82 0.51 -3.64
N PHE A 129 10.22 1.54 -4.24
CA PHE A 129 8.78 1.80 -4.17
C PHE A 129 7.96 1.06 -5.24
N THR A 130 8.56 0.24 -6.10
CA THR A 130 7.87 -0.37 -7.26
C THR A 130 6.54 -1.03 -6.91
N SER A 131 6.48 -1.79 -5.81
CA SER A 131 5.26 -2.45 -5.36
C SER A 131 4.17 -1.45 -5.00
N LEU A 132 4.51 -0.40 -4.23
CA LEU A 132 3.57 0.67 -3.87
C LEU A 132 3.15 1.49 -5.09
N LEU A 133 4.10 1.86 -5.95
CA LEU A 133 3.82 2.60 -7.18
C LEU A 133 2.86 1.82 -8.07
N THR A 134 3.03 0.50 -8.21
CA THR A 134 2.15 -0.34 -9.03
C THR A 134 0.70 -0.32 -8.55
N SER A 135 0.47 -0.23 -7.24
CA SER A 135 -0.89 -0.11 -6.69
C SER A 135 -1.43 1.32 -6.76
N LEU A 136 -0.61 2.32 -6.41
CA LEU A 136 -1.06 3.71 -6.20
C LEU A 136 -1.20 4.55 -7.48
N ILE A 137 -0.58 4.17 -8.60
CA ILE A 137 -0.76 4.81 -9.92
C ILE A 137 -2.21 4.79 -10.45
N HIS A 138 -3.04 3.92 -9.88
CA HIS A 138 -4.46 3.79 -10.18
C HIS A 138 -5.34 4.60 -9.23
N VAL A 139 -4.74 5.17 -8.18
CA VAL A 139 -5.40 5.98 -7.15
C VAL A 139 -5.13 7.46 -7.41
N SER A 140 -3.89 7.82 -7.75
CA SER A 140 -3.54 9.20 -8.08
C SER A 140 -2.33 9.28 -9.00
N SER A 141 -2.02 10.51 -9.43
CA SER A 141 -0.73 10.81 -10.06
C SER A 141 0.39 10.54 -9.06
N CYS A 142 1.45 9.89 -9.52
CA CYS A 142 2.59 9.49 -8.68
C CYS A 142 3.89 10.11 -9.22
N LEU A 143 4.67 10.69 -8.32
CA LEU A 143 5.99 11.27 -8.55
C LEU A 143 7.01 10.55 -7.66
N ALA A 144 8.02 9.91 -8.23
CA ALA A 144 9.11 9.29 -7.46
C ALA A 144 10.45 9.83 -7.95
N ILE A 145 11.37 10.10 -7.02
CA ILE A 145 12.61 10.83 -7.32
C ILE A 145 13.79 9.96 -6.88
N ASP A 146 14.73 9.72 -7.81
CA ASP A 146 16.05 9.21 -7.44
C ASP A 146 16.89 10.41 -6.98
N LEU A 147 17.27 10.46 -5.70
CA LEU A 147 18.12 11.52 -5.17
C LEU A 147 19.46 11.58 -5.94
N PRO A 148 20.18 12.72 -5.96
CA PRO A 148 21.44 12.87 -6.71
C PRO A 148 22.41 11.71 -6.46
N GLY A 149 22.87 11.06 -7.53
CA GLY A 149 23.77 9.91 -7.49
C GLY A 149 23.18 8.58 -7.02
N CYS A 150 21.90 8.53 -6.63
CA CYS A 150 21.15 7.31 -6.33
C CYS A 150 20.44 6.76 -7.58
N GLY A 151 20.16 5.46 -7.62
CA GLY A 151 19.49 4.82 -8.75
C GLY A 151 20.18 5.15 -10.09
N LEU A 152 19.42 5.73 -11.01
CA LEU A 152 19.94 6.21 -12.30
C LEU A 152 20.23 7.71 -12.34
N SER A 153 20.06 8.44 -11.23
CA SER A 153 20.50 9.83 -11.14
C SER A 153 22.01 9.95 -11.26
N GLU A 154 22.44 11.00 -11.96
CA GLU A 154 23.83 11.38 -12.09
C GLU A 154 24.41 11.73 -10.71
N TYR A 155 25.65 11.30 -10.47
CA TYR A 155 26.41 11.70 -9.29
C TYR A 155 27.07 13.07 -9.50
N ALA A 156 26.24 14.12 -9.52
CA ALA A 156 26.65 15.50 -9.64
C ALA A 156 25.62 16.45 -8.94
N PRO A 157 26.08 17.56 -8.34
CA PRO A 157 27.48 17.98 -8.20
C PRO A 157 28.23 17.11 -7.17
N LYS A 158 29.56 17.23 -7.10
CA LYS A 158 30.41 16.40 -6.19
C LYS A 158 30.69 17.05 -4.84
N ASP A 159 30.21 18.29 -4.66
CA ASP A 159 30.28 19.02 -3.39
C ASP A 159 29.58 18.21 -2.29
N TRP A 160 30.08 18.27 -1.05
CA TRP A 160 29.44 17.61 0.09
C TRP A 160 28.17 18.34 0.50
N ASP A 161 28.14 19.66 0.34
CA ASP A 161 27.03 20.50 0.80
C ASP A 161 25.77 20.30 -0.03
N ALA A 162 25.90 19.87 -1.29
CA ALA A 162 24.79 19.46 -2.15
C ALA A 162 24.05 18.19 -1.69
N TYR A 163 24.58 17.47 -0.70
CA TYR A 163 23.96 16.26 -0.14
C TYR A 163 23.55 16.45 1.33
N LYS A 164 23.65 17.69 1.85
CA LYS A 164 23.05 18.05 3.14
C LYS A 164 21.53 18.00 3.03
N THR A 165 20.87 17.68 4.14
CA THR A 165 19.41 17.56 4.18
C THR A 165 18.72 18.82 3.68
N GLU A 166 19.23 20.00 3.99
CA GLU A 166 18.68 21.29 3.53
C GLU A 166 18.71 21.43 2.00
N ALA A 167 19.85 21.11 1.37
CA ALA A 167 20.01 21.19 -0.08
C ALA A 167 19.13 20.15 -0.80
N LEU A 168 18.98 18.96 -0.23
CA LEU A 168 18.10 17.92 -0.75
C LEU A 168 16.62 18.29 -0.60
N VAL A 169 16.22 18.91 0.51
CA VAL A 169 14.85 19.43 0.71
C VAL A 169 14.54 20.52 -0.31
N GLU A 170 15.46 21.45 -0.56
CA GLU A 170 15.29 22.49 -1.59
C GLU A 170 15.17 21.90 -3.00
N LEU A 171 16.00 20.90 -3.33
CA LEU A 171 15.89 20.18 -4.59
C LEU A 171 14.53 19.50 -4.73
N LEU A 172 14.07 18.80 -3.70
CA LEU A 172 12.76 18.14 -3.71
C LEU A 172 11.63 19.17 -3.83
N ASP A 173 11.69 20.30 -3.13
CA ASP A 173 10.73 21.41 -3.25
C ASP A 173 10.64 21.89 -4.72
N THR A 174 11.80 22.07 -5.37
CA THR A 174 11.89 22.48 -6.77
C THR A 174 11.28 21.45 -7.73
N ILE A 175 11.62 20.17 -7.56
CA ILE A 175 11.09 19.08 -8.40
C ILE A 175 9.58 18.94 -8.22
N ILE A 176 9.07 18.96 -6.99
CA ILE A 176 7.62 18.82 -6.75
C ILE A 176 6.84 19.95 -7.42
N HIS A 177 7.35 21.18 -7.40
CA HIS A 177 6.74 22.31 -8.11
C HIS A 177 6.74 22.16 -9.64
N ASP A 178 7.65 21.39 -10.21
CA ASP A 178 7.72 21.14 -11.66
C ASP A 178 6.59 20.21 -12.15
N TYR A 179 6.13 19.29 -11.29
CA TYR A 179 5.11 18.28 -11.65
C TYR A 179 3.73 18.50 -11.06
N ARG A 180 3.63 19.26 -9.95
CA ARG A 180 2.35 19.68 -9.37
C ARG A 180 1.60 20.54 -10.38
N ASP A 181 0.29 20.29 -10.54
CA ASP A 181 -0.57 21.19 -11.31
C ASP A 181 -0.84 22.48 -10.52
N LYS A 182 -0.13 23.55 -10.88
CA LYS A 182 -0.27 24.88 -10.28
C LYS A 182 -1.58 25.55 -10.66
N THR A 183 -2.20 25.18 -11.78
CA THR A 183 -3.42 25.84 -12.28
C THR A 183 -4.64 25.45 -11.46
N THR A 184 -4.66 24.22 -10.96
CA THR A 184 -5.72 23.66 -10.12
C THR A 184 -5.38 23.70 -8.63
N ASP A 185 -4.32 24.42 -8.27
CA ASP A 185 -3.76 24.49 -6.92
C ASP A 185 -3.55 23.11 -6.26
N GLN A 186 -3.12 22.10 -7.02
CA GLN A 186 -3.09 20.70 -6.61
C GLN A 186 -2.31 20.44 -5.31
N ASP A 187 -2.93 19.75 -4.35
CA ASP A 187 -2.28 19.35 -3.10
C ASP A 187 -1.30 18.17 -3.28
N VAL A 188 -0.51 17.90 -2.25
CA VAL A 188 0.54 16.88 -2.24
C VAL A 188 0.46 16.01 -0.99
N VAL A 189 0.65 14.69 -1.17
CA VAL A 189 0.92 13.76 -0.06
C VAL A 189 2.34 13.22 -0.21
N LEU A 190 3.13 13.33 0.85
CA LEU A 190 4.51 12.84 0.87
C LEU A 190 4.56 11.41 1.41
N ILE A 191 5.32 10.54 0.77
CA ILE A 191 5.53 9.14 1.15
C ILE A 191 7.04 8.91 1.24
N GLY A 192 7.56 8.87 2.47
CA GLY A 192 8.99 8.70 2.74
C GLY A 192 9.33 7.31 3.26
N HIS A 193 10.54 6.84 2.98
CA HIS A 193 11.12 5.66 3.62
C HIS A 193 12.45 5.98 4.30
N SER A 194 12.65 5.52 5.55
CA SER A 194 13.89 5.70 6.31
C SER A 194 14.31 7.19 6.35
N MET A 195 15.54 7.54 5.95
CA MET A 195 15.99 8.94 5.80
C MET A 195 15.02 9.82 4.97
N GLY A 196 14.34 9.25 3.98
CA GLY A 196 13.35 9.96 3.16
C GLY A 196 12.14 10.46 3.96
N THR A 197 11.82 9.83 5.10
CA THR A 197 10.78 10.33 6.03
C THR A 197 11.19 11.64 6.68
N ALA A 198 12.48 11.81 7.00
CA ALA A 198 12.99 13.04 7.57
C ALA A 198 13.00 14.19 6.55
N LEU A 199 13.36 13.90 5.30
CA LEU A 199 13.23 14.86 4.19
C LEU A 199 11.77 15.27 3.98
N ALA A 200 10.86 14.29 3.95
CA ALA A 200 9.43 14.53 3.80
C ALA A 200 8.83 15.32 4.98
N ALA A 201 9.21 15.01 6.22
CA ALA A 201 8.78 15.75 7.39
C ALA A 201 9.25 17.22 7.34
N ARG A 202 10.48 17.49 6.88
CA ARG A 202 10.97 18.85 6.71
C ARG A 202 10.28 19.61 5.57
N LEU A 203 9.95 18.94 4.47
CA LEU A 203 9.13 19.51 3.39
C LEU A 203 7.71 19.88 3.87
N ALA A 204 7.14 19.08 4.76
CA ALA A 204 5.80 19.29 5.30
C ALA A 204 5.76 20.31 6.45
N SER A 205 6.85 20.47 7.19
CA SER A 205 6.89 21.30 8.39
C SER A 205 6.91 22.79 8.07
N LYS A 206 6.07 23.55 8.78
CA LYS A 206 5.98 25.02 8.70
C LYS A 206 6.74 25.73 9.80
N THR A 207 7.26 24.99 10.78
CA THR A 207 7.95 25.51 11.97
C THR A 207 9.46 25.57 11.81
N VAL A 208 10.00 24.97 10.74
CA VAL A 208 11.43 25.02 10.46
C VAL A 208 11.88 26.41 10.02
N LEU A 209 13.13 26.76 10.33
CA LEU A 209 13.80 27.94 9.78
C LEU A 209 13.82 27.81 8.25
N ASN A 210 13.12 28.72 7.56
CA ASN A 210 12.86 28.70 6.11
C ASN A 210 12.04 27.47 5.64
N PRO A 211 10.71 27.46 5.87
CA PRO A 211 9.85 26.40 5.38
C PRO A 211 9.92 26.26 3.86
N ALA A 212 9.92 25.01 3.38
CA ALA A 212 9.81 24.73 1.96
C ALA A 212 8.52 25.35 1.40
N SER A 213 8.58 25.88 0.17
CA SER A 213 7.45 26.58 -0.41
C SER A 213 6.24 25.65 -0.60
N ILE A 214 6.48 24.35 -0.82
CA ILE A 214 5.48 23.30 -0.96
C ILE A 214 4.74 22.98 0.34
N SER A 215 5.28 23.31 1.51
CA SER A 215 4.68 23.00 2.83
C SER A 215 3.23 23.48 2.97
N ARG A 216 2.83 24.49 2.20
CA ARG A 216 1.46 25.02 2.15
C ARG A 216 0.46 24.10 1.42
N HIS A 217 0.96 23.25 0.53
CA HIS A 217 0.21 22.30 -0.30
C HIS A 217 0.34 20.86 0.19
N VAL A 218 1.17 20.60 1.20
CA VAL A 218 1.25 19.26 1.80
C VAL A 218 0.01 19.02 2.67
N VAL A 219 -0.77 18.00 2.34
CA VAL A 219 -2.00 17.62 3.04
C VAL A 219 -1.88 16.30 3.80
N GLY A 220 -0.77 15.57 3.66
CA GLY A 220 -0.53 14.32 4.37
C GLY A 220 0.90 13.84 4.28
N LEU A 221 1.31 13.02 5.25
CA LEU A 221 2.61 12.35 5.28
C LEU A 221 2.45 10.87 5.64
N VAL A 222 3.01 9.99 4.81
CA VAL A 222 3.23 8.57 5.12
C VAL A 222 4.72 8.39 5.38
N ALA A 223 5.08 7.99 6.59
CA ALA A 223 6.44 7.81 7.04
C ALA A 223 6.71 6.34 7.35
N ILE A 224 7.46 5.69 6.46
CA ILE A 224 7.77 4.26 6.52
C ILE A 224 9.16 4.07 7.12
N CYS A 225 9.26 3.32 8.21
CA CYS A 225 10.48 3.11 8.99
C CYS A 225 11.17 4.44 9.38
N PRO A 226 10.47 5.40 10.01
CA PRO A 226 11.05 6.71 10.29
C PRO A 226 12.06 6.63 11.44
N PRO A 227 13.23 7.28 11.33
CA PRO A 227 14.17 7.41 12.44
C PRO A 227 13.74 8.58 13.34
N SER A 228 13.78 8.41 14.67
CA SER A 228 13.29 9.43 15.63
C SER A 228 14.41 10.22 16.31
N GLU A 229 15.51 9.57 16.65
CA GLU A 229 16.58 10.20 17.41
C GLU A 229 17.85 10.43 16.58
N PRO A 230 18.43 11.65 16.65
CA PRO A 230 19.78 11.84 16.19
C PRO A 230 20.75 11.02 17.04
N PRO A 231 21.86 10.53 16.46
CA PRO A 231 22.87 9.83 17.25
C PRO A 231 23.41 10.74 18.39
N PRO A 232 23.92 10.21 19.50
CA PRO A 232 24.60 11.02 20.52
C PRO A 232 25.83 11.76 19.96
N VAL A 233 26.19 12.92 20.53
CA VAL A 233 27.33 13.77 20.08
C VAL A 233 28.61 12.97 19.78
N LYS A 234 29.00 12.08 20.70
CA LYS A 234 30.20 11.23 20.54
C LYS A 234 30.07 10.27 19.35
N GLN A 235 28.90 9.67 19.17
CA GLN A 235 28.63 8.75 18.07
C GLN A 235 28.58 9.49 16.73
N ALA A 236 27.95 10.67 16.69
CA ALA A 236 27.95 11.53 15.51
C ALA A 236 29.37 11.95 15.12
N GLY A 237 30.22 12.33 16.09
CA GLY A 237 31.63 12.65 15.86
C GLY A 237 32.45 11.47 15.31
N LEU A 238 32.22 10.26 15.85
CA LEU A 238 32.84 9.03 15.34
C LEU A 238 32.35 8.70 13.92
N ALA A 239 31.05 8.84 13.67
CA ALA A 239 30.45 8.62 12.35
C ALA A 239 31.03 9.61 11.32
N ARG A 240 31.15 10.90 11.65
CA ARG A 240 31.80 11.89 10.76
C ARG A 240 33.23 11.48 10.41
N LYS A 241 34.04 11.08 11.40
CA LYS A 241 35.41 10.60 11.17
C LYS A 241 35.45 9.36 10.25
N PHE A 242 34.55 8.41 10.46
CA PHE A 242 34.42 7.22 9.61
C PHE A 242 34.03 7.59 8.17
N LEU A 243 33.07 8.50 7.99
CA LEU A 243 32.60 8.94 6.67
C LEU A 243 33.66 9.77 5.90
N SER A 244 34.61 10.37 6.62
CA SER A 244 35.77 11.06 6.04
C SER A 244 36.88 10.12 5.56
N ILE A 245 36.79 8.81 5.82
CA ILE A 245 37.77 7.83 5.33
C ILE A 245 37.80 7.84 3.78
N PRO A 246 39.00 7.74 3.15
CA PRO A 246 39.13 7.66 1.70
C PRO A 246 38.28 6.56 1.07
N THR A 247 37.68 6.84 -0.09
CA THR A 247 36.75 5.94 -0.79
C THR A 247 37.30 4.53 -1.00
N PRO A 248 38.57 4.31 -1.43
CA PRO A 248 39.09 2.96 -1.64
C PRO A 248 39.08 2.08 -0.37
N ILE A 249 39.29 2.68 0.80
CA ILE A 249 39.29 1.97 2.08
C ILE A 249 37.84 1.64 2.49
N LEU A 250 36.91 2.58 2.32
CA LEU A 250 35.48 2.32 2.57
C LEU A 250 34.92 1.27 1.60
N ASP A 251 35.36 1.25 0.34
CA ASP A 251 34.99 0.24 -0.63
C ASP A 251 35.48 -1.15 -0.22
N LEU A 252 36.71 -1.26 0.30
CA LEU A 252 37.24 -2.51 0.84
C LEU A 252 36.41 -3.00 2.03
N TYR A 253 36.06 -2.10 2.96
CA TYR A 253 35.16 -2.42 4.07
C TYR A 253 33.77 -2.88 3.59
N ARG A 254 33.17 -2.17 2.63
CA ARG A 254 31.86 -2.54 2.06
C ARG A 254 31.93 -3.86 1.30
N ALA A 255 33.04 -4.17 0.63
CA ALA A 255 33.25 -5.47 -0.01
C ALA A 255 33.35 -6.60 1.04
N TRP A 256 34.02 -6.34 2.16
CA TRP A 256 34.08 -7.27 3.29
C TRP A 256 32.71 -7.49 3.94
N ASP A 257 31.91 -6.43 4.17
CA ASP A 257 30.56 -6.50 4.75
C ASP A 257 29.57 -7.26 3.83
N LYS A 258 29.82 -7.25 2.51
CA LYS A 258 29.05 -8.00 1.49
C LYS A 258 29.50 -9.45 1.29
N ARG A 259 30.55 -9.90 1.98
CA ARG A 259 31.03 -11.29 1.87
C ARG A 259 29.94 -12.26 2.34
N GLY A 260 29.68 -13.29 1.54
CA GLY A 260 28.57 -14.24 1.74
C GLY A 260 27.38 -14.01 0.80
N GLY A 261 27.41 -12.97 -0.03
CA GLY A 261 26.37 -12.74 -1.04
C GLY A 261 25.00 -12.49 -0.40
N LEU A 262 24.03 -13.33 -0.75
CA LEU A 262 22.66 -13.27 -0.21
C LEU A 262 22.61 -13.54 1.31
N GLU A 263 23.58 -14.27 1.85
CA GLU A 263 23.69 -14.58 3.29
C GLU A 263 24.68 -13.66 4.02
N SER A 264 25.12 -12.57 3.38
CA SER A 264 26.05 -11.62 3.98
C SER A 264 25.43 -10.84 5.13
N ALA A 265 26.27 -10.39 6.06
CA ALA A 265 25.87 -9.49 7.15
C ALA A 265 25.22 -8.20 6.61
N SER A 266 25.67 -7.70 5.45
CA SER A 266 25.07 -6.54 4.79
C SER A 266 23.61 -6.74 4.39
N VAL A 267 23.18 -7.98 4.12
CA VAL A 267 21.81 -8.31 3.72
C VAL A 267 20.97 -8.63 4.95
N SER A 268 21.43 -9.54 5.81
CA SER A 268 20.68 -9.98 6.99
C SER A 268 20.41 -8.85 7.98
N ARG A 269 21.29 -7.84 8.06
CA ARG A 269 21.09 -6.64 8.89
C ARG A 269 19.83 -5.84 8.52
N PHE A 270 19.39 -5.87 7.27
CA PHE A 270 18.21 -5.12 6.81
C PHE A 270 16.94 -5.97 6.74
N ILE A 271 17.07 -7.24 6.35
CA ILE A 271 15.92 -8.08 6.00
C ILE A 271 15.71 -9.28 6.92
N GLY A 272 16.65 -9.56 7.83
CA GLY A 272 16.65 -10.74 8.68
C GLY A 272 17.31 -11.96 8.01
N ALA A 273 17.82 -12.89 8.83
CA ALA A 273 18.47 -14.11 8.35
C ALA A 273 17.49 -15.08 7.69
N ASP A 274 16.24 -15.13 8.18
CA ASP A 274 15.21 -16.07 7.75
C ASP A 274 14.35 -15.54 6.58
N ALA A 275 14.75 -14.42 5.97
CA ALA A 275 14.02 -13.82 4.86
C ALA A 275 14.02 -14.70 3.59
N SER A 276 12.99 -14.52 2.75
CA SER A 276 12.88 -15.25 1.48
C SER A 276 14.06 -14.96 0.53
N LYS A 277 14.37 -15.91 -0.36
CA LYS A 277 15.46 -15.78 -1.35
C LYS A 277 15.25 -14.54 -2.23
N GLU A 278 14.02 -14.23 -2.60
CA GLU A 278 13.63 -13.08 -3.41
C GLU A 278 13.91 -11.76 -2.67
N ALA A 279 13.55 -11.71 -1.39
CA ALA A 279 13.78 -10.56 -0.53
C ALA A 279 15.30 -10.31 -0.37
N LYS A 280 16.07 -11.36 -0.09
CA LYS A 280 17.55 -11.30 -0.01
C LYS A 280 18.18 -10.84 -1.32
N LYS A 281 17.70 -11.33 -2.48
CA LYS A 281 18.16 -10.89 -3.81
C LYS A 281 17.95 -9.39 -4.02
N LEU A 282 16.77 -8.87 -3.65
CA LEU A 282 16.47 -7.43 -3.76
C LEU A 282 17.38 -6.60 -2.86
N GLN A 283 17.53 -6.98 -1.59
CA GLN A 283 18.41 -6.27 -0.65
C GLN A 283 19.87 -6.28 -1.12
N TYR A 284 20.38 -7.43 -1.56
CA TYR A 284 21.74 -7.55 -2.08
C TYR A 284 21.95 -6.65 -3.29
N ARG A 285 20.98 -6.61 -4.20
CA ARG A 285 21.00 -5.71 -5.36
C ARG A 285 21.11 -4.25 -4.92
N PHE A 286 20.23 -3.78 -4.03
CA PHE A 286 20.27 -2.38 -3.57
C PHE A 286 21.60 -2.05 -2.85
N ASN A 287 22.16 -2.99 -2.08
CA ASN A 287 23.48 -2.83 -1.46
C ASN A 287 24.60 -2.63 -2.51
N CYS A 288 24.52 -3.34 -3.64
CA CYS A 288 25.48 -3.23 -4.74
C CYS A 288 25.30 -1.95 -5.57
N GLN A 289 24.05 -1.50 -5.76
CA GLN A 289 23.73 -0.28 -6.50
C GLN A 289 24.07 1.00 -5.70
N SER A 290 24.14 0.90 -4.38
CA SER A 290 24.52 2.00 -3.49
C SER A 290 26.00 2.40 -3.68
N ARG A 291 26.22 3.55 -4.35
CA ARG A 291 27.54 4.13 -4.61
C ARG A 291 28.15 4.72 -3.35
N THR A 292 29.31 4.22 -2.92
CA THR A 292 30.04 4.70 -1.73
C THR A 292 30.22 6.23 -1.66
N PRO A 293 30.67 6.95 -2.71
CA PRO A 293 30.88 8.39 -2.61
C PRO A 293 29.58 9.20 -2.43
N VAL A 294 28.43 8.67 -2.88
CA VAL A 294 27.10 9.26 -2.72
C VAL A 294 26.58 8.96 -1.31
N TRP A 295 26.56 7.67 -0.96
CA TRP A 295 26.09 7.18 0.33
C TRP A 295 26.77 7.92 1.48
N ARG A 296 28.10 8.07 1.45
CA ARG A 296 28.82 8.74 2.55
C ARG A 296 28.50 10.23 2.67
N ARG A 297 28.22 10.91 1.55
CA ARG A 297 27.88 12.34 1.52
C ARG A 297 26.49 12.58 2.08
N MET A 298 25.52 11.78 1.64
CA MET A 298 24.16 11.80 2.20
C MET A 298 24.19 11.44 3.69
N ALA A 299 24.91 10.39 4.08
CA ALA A 299 25.05 10.01 5.49
C ALA A 299 25.68 11.13 6.32
N TYR A 300 26.70 11.81 5.80
CA TYR A 300 27.36 12.93 6.49
C TYR A 300 26.44 14.15 6.61
N GLY A 301 25.70 14.45 5.53
CA GLY A 301 24.71 15.52 5.48
C GLY A 301 23.50 15.28 6.37
N PHE A 302 23.18 14.02 6.64
CA PHE A 302 22.09 13.62 7.53
C PHE A 302 22.47 13.69 9.03
N LEU A 303 23.77 13.66 9.37
CA LEU A 303 24.22 13.84 10.75
C LEU A 303 23.98 15.30 11.19
N PRO A 304 23.32 15.55 12.34
CA PRO A 304 23.10 16.90 12.84
C PRO A 304 24.38 17.52 13.42
N THR A 305 24.40 18.84 13.55
CA THR A 305 25.36 19.56 14.41
C THR A 305 24.72 19.81 15.79
N TYR A 306 25.56 19.97 16.81
CA TYR A 306 25.10 20.15 18.19
C TYR A 306 25.58 21.51 18.69
N HIS A 307 24.64 22.37 19.07
CA HIS A 307 24.91 23.68 19.67
C HIS A 307 24.09 23.76 20.96
N ASP A 308 24.75 24.01 22.10
CA ASP A 308 24.12 24.18 23.42
C ASP A 308 23.16 23.05 23.87
N GLY A 309 23.36 21.83 23.36
CA GLY A 309 22.51 20.67 23.65
C GLY A 309 21.42 20.40 22.61
N ASP A 310 21.15 21.37 21.74
CA ASP A 310 20.17 21.27 20.65
C ASP A 310 20.81 20.75 19.35
N THR A 311 20.02 20.01 18.58
CA THR A 311 20.44 19.46 17.28
C THR A 311 19.97 20.34 16.14
N HIS A 312 20.90 20.74 15.28
CA HIS A 312 20.64 21.56 14.10
C HIS A 312 20.97 20.81 12.81
N GLY A 313 20.04 20.91 11.85
CA GLY A 313 20.18 20.33 10.52
C GLY A 313 20.27 18.81 10.48
N GLY A 314 20.33 18.24 9.28
CA GLY A 314 20.47 16.80 9.09
C GLY A 314 19.19 16.01 9.41
N PHE A 315 18.96 15.76 10.70
CA PHE A 315 17.92 14.87 11.21
C PHE A 315 16.59 15.60 11.43
N ALA A 316 15.44 14.94 11.22
CA ALA A 316 14.14 15.47 11.60
C ALA A 316 13.88 15.18 13.08
N GLY A 317 14.29 16.12 13.95
CA GLY A 317 14.07 16.01 15.39
C GLY A 317 12.65 16.39 15.81
N ARG A 318 12.43 16.43 17.14
CA ARG A 318 11.14 16.73 17.77
C ARG A 318 10.46 17.98 17.19
N GLU A 319 11.20 19.07 17.01
CA GLU A 319 10.66 20.34 16.50
C GLU A 319 10.07 20.23 15.09
N VAL A 320 10.67 19.39 14.23
CA VAL A 320 10.18 19.16 12.87
C VAL A 320 8.86 18.38 12.93
N TRP A 321 8.85 17.26 13.65
CA TRP A 321 7.68 16.38 13.76
C TRP A 321 6.51 17.06 14.47
N LYS A 322 6.75 17.71 15.62
CA LYS A 322 5.71 18.44 16.37
C LYS A 322 5.07 19.58 15.56
N GLY A 323 5.83 20.15 14.62
CA GLY A 323 5.37 21.17 13.68
C GLY A 323 4.37 20.69 12.62
N LEU A 324 4.19 19.37 12.46
CA LEU A 324 3.26 18.82 11.46
C LEU A 324 1.81 18.94 11.93
N LYS A 325 1.03 19.76 11.22
CA LYS A 325 -0.42 19.97 11.44
C LYS A 325 -1.27 19.32 10.36
N ILE A 326 -0.84 18.15 9.87
CA ILE A 326 -1.45 17.34 8.82
C ILE A 326 -1.67 15.91 9.35
N PRO A 327 -2.52 15.09 8.71
CA PRO A 327 -2.52 13.64 8.89
C PRO A 327 -1.13 13.03 8.69
N VAL A 328 -0.69 12.20 9.64
CA VAL A 328 0.57 11.45 9.57
C VAL A 328 0.31 9.97 9.79
N TYR A 329 0.76 9.13 8.86
CA TYR A 329 0.76 7.67 8.98
C TYR A 329 2.18 7.16 9.22
N LEU A 330 2.40 6.54 10.37
CA LEU A 330 3.67 5.96 10.78
C LEU A 330 3.61 4.44 10.59
N VAL A 331 4.55 3.89 9.83
CA VAL A 331 4.66 2.44 9.60
C VAL A 331 6.03 1.95 10.05
N ALA A 332 6.09 0.93 10.90
CA ALA A 332 7.33 0.29 11.32
C ALA A 332 7.25 -1.24 11.19
N GLY A 333 8.39 -1.92 11.05
CA GLY A 333 8.47 -3.37 11.08
C GLY A 333 8.91 -3.87 12.45
N ARG A 334 8.24 -4.88 13.02
CA ARG A 334 8.54 -5.42 14.35
C ARG A 334 10.02 -5.82 14.52
N ASP A 335 10.61 -6.35 13.47
CA ASP A 335 11.99 -6.86 13.44
C ASP A 335 12.94 -5.89 12.73
N ASP A 336 12.56 -4.61 12.62
CA ASP A 336 13.45 -3.56 12.13
C ASP A 336 14.53 -3.23 13.18
N HIS A 337 15.78 -3.55 12.85
CA HIS A 337 16.95 -3.27 13.67
C HIS A 337 17.71 -2.01 13.23
N ILE A 338 17.33 -1.40 12.11
CA ILE A 338 17.93 -0.17 11.58
C ILE A 338 17.24 1.05 12.19
N THR A 339 15.91 1.07 12.10
CA THR A 339 15.02 2.07 12.72
C THR A 339 14.00 1.32 13.54
N LYS A 340 14.21 1.26 14.85
CA LYS A 340 13.43 0.37 15.72
C LYS A 340 11.97 0.82 15.75
N PRO A 341 10.99 -0.06 16.02
CA PRO A 341 9.60 0.34 16.23
C PRO A 341 9.43 1.47 17.26
N SER A 342 10.29 1.50 18.27
CA SER A 342 10.33 2.56 19.29
C SER A 342 10.58 3.95 18.70
N ASP A 343 11.22 4.06 17.54
CA ASP A 343 11.39 5.33 16.85
C ASP A 343 10.03 5.87 16.37
N ALA A 344 9.23 5.03 15.72
CA ALA A 344 7.90 5.41 15.26
C ALA A 344 6.94 5.68 16.44
N GLU A 345 7.02 4.91 17.52
CA GLU A 345 6.26 5.14 18.76
C GLU A 345 6.56 6.51 19.37
N ARG A 346 7.84 6.92 19.40
CA ARG A 346 8.25 8.22 19.92
C ARG A 346 7.83 9.38 19.03
N ILE A 347 7.91 9.23 17.71
CA ILE A 347 7.40 10.24 16.78
C ILE A 347 5.89 10.42 16.97
N ARG A 348 5.15 9.32 17.18
CA ARG A 348 3.72 9.37 17.52
C ARG A 348 3.49 10.16 18.80
N GLU A 349 4.27 9.94 19.85
CA GLU A 349 4.18 10.72 21.10
C GLU A 349 4.34 12.22 20.84
N TRP A 350 5.39 12.64 20.15
CA TRP A 350 5.61 14.05 19.81
C TRP A 350 4.48 14.67 18.98
N LEU A 351 3.89 13.87 18.07
CA LEU A 351 2.76 14.30 17.24
C LEU A 351 1.43 14.32 18.02
N SER A 352 1.32 13.59 19.14
CA SER A 352 0.11 13.53 19.97
C SER A 352 0.08 14.54 21.11
N GLU A 353 1.22 15.13 21.50
CA GLU A 353 1.31 16.07 22.64
C GLU A 353 0.40 17.32 22.56
N ASP A 354 0.05 17.80 21.36
CA ASP A 354 -0.88 18.95 21.21
C ASP A 354 -2.29 18.53 20.74
N VAL A 355 -2.62 17.24 20.80
CA VAL A 355 -4.00 16.80 20.58
C VAL A 355 -4.70 16.99 21.92
N ASP A 356 -5.37 18.13 22.10
CA ASP A 356 -6.09 18.48 23.32
C ASP A 356 -6.83 17.26 23.91
N SER A 357 -6.65 17.07 25.20
CA SER A 357 -7.28 16.11 26.10
C SER A 357 -8.81 16.30 26.24
N THR A 358 -9.50 16.72 25.18
CA THR A 358 -10.96 16.77 25.06
C THR A 358 -11.51 15.70 24.13
N ALA A 359 -10.67 14.91 23.47
CA ALA A 359 -11.06 13.65 22.87
C ALA A 359 -10.69 12.51 23.82
N SER A 360 -11.70 11.92 24.48
CA SER A 360 -11.55 10.65 25.18
C SER A 360 -10.84 9.61 24.29
N PRO A 361 -10.00 8.72 24.85
CA PRO A 361 -9.44 7.62 24.09
C PRO A 361 -10.60 6.83 23.48
N ARG A 362 -10.65 6.75 22.15
CA ARG A 362 -11.55 5.81 21.48
C ARG A 362 -10.92 4.43 21.60
N ASP A 363 -11.12 3.81 22.75
CA ASP A 363 -11.06 2.36 22.86
C ASP A 363 -12.30 1.79 22.13
N GLY A 364 -12.06 0.94 21.14
CA GLY A 364 -13.09 0.18 20.42
C GLY A 364 -13.53 0.77 19.06
N PRO A 365 -13.79 -0.09 18.05
CA PRO A 365 -14.33 0.35 16.77
C PRO A 365 -15.75 0.89 16.96
N ILE A 366 -16.05 1.94 16.19
CA ILE A 366 -17.36 2.58 16.13
C ILE A 366 -18.37 1.58 15.59
N ILE A 367 -19.17 1.01 16.49
CA ILE A 367 -20.46 0.42 16.15
C ILE A 367 -21.34 1.59 15.72
N VAL A 368 -21.81 1.55 14.47
CA VAL A 368 -22.92 2.40 14.03
C VAL A 368 -24.17 1.84 14.72
N ASP A 369 -24.46 2.32 15.92
CA ASP A 369 -25.65 1.91 16.67
C ASP A 369 -26.88 2.58 16.06
N SER A 370 -27.49 1.88 15.10
CA SER A 370 -28.79 2.23 14.53
C SER A 370 -29.91 1.67 15.41
N ALA A 371 -29.99 2.09 16.67
CA ALA A 371 -31.20 1.92 17.50
C ALA A 371 -31.06 2.64 18.85
N ALA A 372 -31.40 3.93 18.91
CA ALA A 372 -31.80 4.57 20.17
C ALA A 372 -33.10 5.37 19.92
N PRO A 373 -34.20 5.12 20.67
CA PRO A 373 -35.45 5.84 20.50
C PRO A 373 -35.33 7.22 21.13
N LEU A 374 -35.51 8.27 20.32
CA LEU A 374 -35.72 9.64 20.80
C LEU A 374 -37.20 9.83 21.10
N GLU A 375 -37.53 10.05 22.37
CA GLU A 375 -38.83 10.56 22.79
C GLU A 375 -39.04 11.97 22.22
N VAL A 376 -40.14 12.19 21.50
CA VAL A 376 -40.55 13.51 21.01
C VAL A 376 -41.90 13.88 21.66
N PRO A 377 -42.09 15.12 22.17
CA PRO A 377 -43.31 15.53 22.87
C PRO A 377 -44.52 15.62 21.94
N ILE A 378 -45.68 15.23 22.47
CA ILE A 378 -46.99 15.26 21.80
C ILE A 378 -47.56 16.68 21.81
N GLU A 379 -47.75 17.28 20.63
CA GLU A 379 -48.76 18.33 20.43
C GLU A 379 -49.77 17.87 19.37
N ARG A 380 -51.06 17.97 19.73
CA ARG A 380 -52.20 17.59 18.90
C ARG A 380 -52.68 18.80 18.08
N PRO A 381 -53.13 18.60 16.84
CA PRO A 381 -54.17 19.46 16.28
C PRO A 381 -55.46 18.70 15.92
N ASP A 382 -56.51 19.51 15.94
CA ASP A 382 -57.92 19.18 16.00
C ASP A 382 -58.57 18.77 14.67
N THR A 383 -59.73 18.15 14.83
CA THR A 383 -60.66 17.61 13.82
C THR A 383 -61.28 18.62 12.82
N ARG A 384 -61.53 18.14 11.58
CA ARG A 384 -62.68 18.39 10.65
C ARG A 384 -62.17 18.27 9.19
N GLY A 385 -62.75 17.57 8.23
CA GLY A 385 -64.01 16.85 8.06
C GLY A 385 -63.96 16.11 6.71
N LYS A 386 -64.73 15.03 6.56
CA LYS A 386 -64.77 14.15 5.38
C LYS A 386 -65.59 14.76 4.25
N SER A 387 -65.13 14.60 3.01
CA SER A 387 -65.99 14.55 1.81
C SER A 387 -65.52 13.44 0.86
N ARG A 388 -66.49 12.71 0.32
CA ARG A 388 -66.37 11.48 -0.49
C ARG A 388 -66.12 11.78 -1.97
N ILE A 389 -65.52 10.79 -2.61
CA ILE A 389 -65.25 10.61 -4.04
C ILE A 389 -66.57 10.45 -4.79
N GLU A 390 -66.90 11.39 -5.66
CA GLU A 390 -67.73 11.25 -6.88
C GLU A 390 -67.76 12.66 -7.50
N ASP A 391 -67.48 12.74 -8.81
CA ASP A 391 -67.30 13.94 -9.65
C ASP A 391 -65.85 14.43 -9.83
N LEU A 392 -65.10 13.71 -10.68
CA LEU A 392 -63.93 14.23 -11.38
C LEU A 392 -64.19 14.06 -12.88
N THR A 393 -64.12 15.15 -13.64
CA THR A 393 -64.28 15.17 -15.11
C THR A 393 -62.92 15.17 -15.79
N ASP A 394 -62.86 14.82 -17.08
CA ASP A 394 -61.61 14.71 -17.86
C ASP A 394 -60.81 16.03 -17.98
N GLU A 395 -61.34 17.17 -17.54
CA GLU A 395 -60.61 18.43 -17.45
C GLU A 395 -59.70 18.53 -16.20
N ASP A 396 -59.91 17.72 -15.16
CA ASP A 396 -59.04 17.67 -13.98
C ASP A 396 -57.70 16.98 -14.26
N PHE A 397 -57.65 16.08 -15.27
CA PHE A 397 -56.42 15.40 -15.66
C PHE A 397 -55.42 16.28 -16.42
N GLN A 398 -55.83 17.42 -16.97
CA GLN A 398 -54.91 18.34 -17.66
C GLN A 398 -54.35 19.46 -16.77
N ARG A 399 -54.97 19.76 -15.62
CA ARG A 399 -54.38 20.72 -14.65
C ARG A 399 -53.28 20.12 -13.76
N ALA A 400 -53.23 18.79 -13.62
CA ALA A 400 -52.20 18.12 -12.81
C ALA A 400 -50.80 18.05 -13.47
N ARG A 401 -50.62 18.53 -14.71
CA ARG A 401 -49.30 18.55 -15.40
C ARG A 401 -48.50 19.83 -15.26
N HIS A 402 -49.04 20.87 -14.61
CA HIS A 402 -48.28 22.10 -14.35
C HIS A 402 -48.59 22.66 -12.97
N ARG A 403 -48.02 22.02 -11.94
CA ARG A 403 -47.58 22.58 -10.64
C ARG A 403 -47.56 21.46 -9.60
N VAL A 404 -46.40 20.87 -9.32
CA VAL A 404 -46.00 20.55 -7.94
C VAL A 404 -44.48 20.68 -7.86
N SER A 405 -44.05 21.41 -6.83
CA SER A 405 -42.68 21.69 -6.40
C SER A 405 -42.01 20.44 -5.83
N LEU A 406 -40.68 20.44 -5.79
CA LEU A 406 -39.80 19.34 -5.40
C LEU A 406 -39.61 19.17 -3.88
N ASP A 407 -40.62 19.52 -3.06
CA ASP A 407 -40.60 19.27 -1.62
C ASP A 407 -41.93 18.63 -1.22
N ASP A 408 -41.88 17.62 -0.36
CA ASP A 408 -42.95 16.73 0.13
C ASP A 408 -43.26 15.48 -0.70
N LEU A 409 -42.33 14.51 -0.66
CA LEU A 409 -42.71 13.10 -0.53
C LEU A 409 -41.97 12.45 0.64
N GLN A 410 -42.76 12.09 1.62
CA GLN A 410 -42.43 11.42 2.87
C GLN A 410 -41.87 10.01 2.59
N GLU A 411 -40.74 9.69 3.22
CA GLU A 411 -39.99 8.43 3.05
C GLU A 411 -40.74 7.20 3.59
N ASP A 412 -40.79 6.13 2.78
CA ASP A 412 -41.24 4.79 3.14
C ASP A 412 -40.01 3.93 3.56
N PRO A 413 -39.97 3.25 4.72
CA PRO A 413 -38.72 2.74 5.28
C PRO A 413 -38.28 1.33 4.82
N SER A 414 -38.69 0.81 3.65
CA SER A 414 -38.37 -0.58 3.27
C SER A 414 -37.45 -0.81 2.06
N THR A 415 -36.89 0.24 1.46
CA THR A 415 -35.91 0.10 0.36
C THR A 415 -34.47 0.36 0.86
N PRO A 416 -33.51 -0.57 0.64
CA PRO A 416 -32.12 -0.30 0.94
C PRO A 416 -31.64 0.90 0.11
N ARG A 417 -31.06 1.90 0.78
CA ARG A 417 -30.52 3.12 0.16
C ARG A 417 -29.53 2.76 -0.94
N GLU A 418 -29.67 3.40 -2.10
CA GLU A 418 -28.65 3.43 -3.15
C GLU A 418 -27.29 3.77 -2.52
N GLY A 419 -26.25 2.97 -2.77
CA GLY A 419 -24.89 3.34 -2.40
C GLY A 419 -24.53 4.64 -3.12
N SER A 420 -24.46 5.75 -2.39
CA SER A 420 -24.48 7.07 -3.02
C SER A 420 -23.26 7.29 -3.91
N THR A 421 -23.49 7.67 -5.17
CA THR A 421 -22.45 8.12 -6.12
C THR A 421 -22.03 9.57 -5.88
N GLU A 422 -22.28 10.04 -4.67
CA GLU A 422 -21.98 11.37 -4.19
C GLU A 422 -20.47 11.56 -4.13
N ILE A 423 -20.05 12.79 -4.41
CA ILE A 423 -18.64 13.15 -4.30
C ILE A 423 -18.33 13.18 -2.80
N PRO A 424 -17.34 12.41 -2.31
CA PRO A 424 -17.00 12.36 -0.90
C PRO A 424 -16.72 13.77 -0.41
N THR A 425 -17.39 14.15 0.68
CA THR A 425 -17.22 15.43 1.34
C THR A 425 -15.82 15.49 1.94
N SER A 426 -14.89 16.08 1.19
CA SER A 426 -13.53 16.30 1.65
C SER A 426 -13.44 17.75 2.12
N PRO A 427 -13.09 18.02 3.39
CA PRO A 427 -12.74 19.37 3.78
C PRO A 427 -11.55 19.83 2.91
N LEU A 428 -11.49 21.13 2.58
CA LEU A 428 -10.39 21.74 1.82
C LEU A 428 -9.01 21.44 2.42
N ARG A 429 -8.95 21.14 3.74
CA ARG A 429 -7.77 20.58 4.40
C ARG A 429 -8.17 19.46 5.36
N PRO A 430 -7.49 18.30 5.32
CA PRO A 430 -7.73 17.22 6.26
C PRO A 430 -7.46 17.64 7.71
N ARG A 431 -8.22 17.09 8.66
CA ARG A 431 -7.95 17.30 10.09
C ARG A 431 -6.67 16.57 10.49
N ARG A 432 -5.89 17.14 11.40
CA ARG A 432 -4.71 16.46 11.97
C ARG A 432 -5.12 15.13 12.59
N SER A 433 -4.49 14.05 12.15
CA SER A 433 -4.58 12.71 12.73
C SER A 433 -3.20 12.08 12.77
N VAL A 434 -2.98 11.17 13.72
CA VAL A 434 -1.72 10.43 13.84
C VAL A 434 -2.08 8.97 13.99
N GLU A 435 -1.69 8.17 13.01
CA GLU A 435 -1.94 6.74 12.96
C GLU A 435 -0.59 6.02 12.95
N LEU A 436 -0.44 4.98 13.76
CA LEU A 436 0.76 4.17 13.86
C LEU A 436 0.40 2.70 13.66
N ILE A 437 1.15 2.02 12.79
CA ILE A 437 1.10 0.57 12.69
C ILE A 437 2.50 -0.04 12.77
N ILE A 438 2.62 -1.09 13.58
CA ILE A 438 3.81 -1.93 13.65
C ILE A 438 3.47 -3.25 12.96
N LEU A 439 3.99 -3.45 11.76
CA LEU A 439 3.81 -4.69 11.03
C LEU A 439 4.48 -5.84 11.81
N PRO A 440 3.80 -6.98 11.97
CA PRO A 440 4.28 -8.08 12.79
C PRO A 440 5.48 -8.76 12.15
N SER A 441 6.19 -9.58 12.93
CA SER A 441 7.24 -10.46 12.40
C SER A 441 6.73 -11.26 11.19
N PRO A 442 7.50 -11.36 10.09
CA PRO A 442 8.92 -11.00 9.96
C PRO A 442 9.16 -9.61 9.31
N ALA A 443 8.32 -8.60 9.57
CA ALA A 443 8.50 -7.28 8.97
C ALA A 443 9.75 -6.55 9.51
N THR A 444 10.64 -6.16 8.60
CA THR A 444 11.94 -5.51 8.89
C THR A 444 12.05 -4.14 8.21
N HIS A 445 13.24 -3.54 8.18
CA HIS A 445 13.49 -2.27 7.48
C HIS A 445 13.16 -2.32 5.98
N ALA A 446 13.19 -3.53 5.41
CA ALA A 446 12.91 -3.80 4.00
C ALA A 446 11.41 -3.96 3.68
N LEU A 447 10.50 -3.66 4.63
CA LEU A 447 9.07 -3.95 4.50
C LEU A 447 8.40 -3.31 3.27
N LEU A 448 9.03 -2.28 2.70
CA LEU A 448 8.58 -1.57 1.50
C LEU A 448 8.64 -2.43 0.22
N TYR A 449 9.61 -3.33 0.11
CA TYR A 449 9.85 -4.15 -1.10
C TYR A 449 9.99 -5.64 -0.80
N ALA A 450 10.01 -6.05 0.47
CA ALA A 450 9.92 -7.45 0.83
C ALA A 450 8.56 -8.03 0.36
N PRO A 451 8.53 -9.13 -0.42
CA PRO A 451 7.29 -9.66 -0.98
C PRO A 451 6.21 -10.00 0.06
N SER A 452 6.62 -10.37 1.28
CA SER A 452 5.74 -10.72 2.40
C SER A 452 4.95 -9.52 2.96
N THR A 453 5.45 -8.30 2.80
CA THR A 453 4.89 -7.10 3.46
C THR A 453 4.50 -6.01 2.46
N ALA A 454 5.12 -5.95 1.28
CA ALA A 454 4.95 -4.83 0.35
C ALA A 454 3.49 -4.65 -0.15
N ARG A 455 2.75 -5.76 -0.34
CA ARG A 455 1.32 -5.71 -0.71
C ARG A 455 0.43 -5.26 0.43
N MET A 456 0.69 -5.77 1.64
CA MET A 456 -0.01 -5.35 2.84
C MET A 456 0.19 -3.84 3.07
N LEU A 457 1.43 -3.37 2.92
CA LEU A 457 1.77 -1.95 3.01
C LEU A 457 1.01 -1.11 1.97
N ALA A 458 0.93 -1.56 0.72
CA ALA A 458 0.18 -0.85 -0.32
C ALA A 458 -1.32 -0.70 0.02
N GLY A 459 -1.93 -1.75 0.57
CA GLY A 459 -3.31 -1.70 1.06
C GLY A 459 -3.48 -0.72 2.22
N LEU A 460 -2.65 -0.84 3.26
CA LEU A 460 -2.65 0.05 4.43
C LEU A 460 -2.44 1.54 4.07
N VAL A 461 -1.53 1.82 3.15
CA VAL A 461 -1.31 3.18 2.64
C VAL A 461 -2.53 3.66 1.86
N SER A 462 -3.14 2.82 1.03
CA SER A 462 -4.36 3.18 0.29
C SER A 462 -5.53 3.48 1.22
N ASP A 463 -5.68 2.71 2.30
CA ASP A 463 -6.69 2.92 3.33
C ASP A 463 -6.50 4.30 3.97
N PHE A 464 -5.31 4.58 4.51
CA PHE A 464 -4.98 5.89 5.10
C PHE A 464 -5.23 7.06 4.14
N LEU A 465 -4.83 6.92 2.87
CA LEU A 465 -5.08 7.95 1.84
C LEU A 465 -6.58 8.21 1.67
N SER A 466 -7.39 7.15 1.65
CA SER A 466 -8.84 7.27 1.45
C SER A 466 -9.59 7.76 2.68
N THR A 467 -9.17 7.38 3.89
CA THR A 467 -9.88 7.70 5.14
C THR A 467 -9.44 9.03 5.73
N SER A 468 -8.15 9.31 5.70
CA SER A 468 -7.53 10.39 6.49
C SER A 468 -7.10 11.57 5.64
N ILE A 469 -6.94 11.39 4.32
CA ILE A 469 -6.65 12.48 3.38
C ILE A 469 -7.89 12.88 2.57
N SER A 470 -8.42 11.98 1.74
CA SER A 470 -9.61 12.24 0.95
C SER A 470 -10.27 10.96 0.48
N GLY A 471 -11.59 10.83 0.68
CA GLY A 471 -12.38 9.70 0.16
C GLY A 471 -12.28 9.54 -1.37
N ARG A 472 -11.88 10.60 -2.08
CA ARG A 472 -11.62 10.56 -3.54
C ARG A 472 -10.39 9.72 -3.92
N LEU A 473 -9.49 9.44 -2.97
CA LEU A 473 -8.36 8.52 -3.14
C LEU A 473 -8.77 7.05 -2.92
N SER A 474 -10.04 6.76 -2.60
CA SER A 474 -10.56 5.40 -2.66
C SER A 474 -10.66 4.96 -4.11
N LEU A 475 -9.81 3.99 -4.51
CA LEU A 475 -9.93 3.33 -5.81
C LEU A 475 -11.34 2.77 -6.01
N GLY A 476 -11.96 2.28 -4.93
CA GLY A 476 -13.29 1.73 -4.99
C GLY A 476 -14.33 2.77 -5.43
N TRP A 477 -14.31 3.93 -4.76
CA TRP A 477 -15.15 5.06 -5.13
C TRP A 477 -14.85 5.57 -6.55
N GLN A 478 -13.58 5.74 -6.92
CA GLN A 478 -13.22 6.21 -8.28
C GLN A 478 -13.76 5.27 -9.36
N LEU A 479 -13.66 3.96 -9.14
CA LEU A 479 -14.18 2.98 -10.08
C LEU A 479 -15.70 3.08 -10.21
N GLN A 480 -16.43 3.32 -9.12
CA GLN A 480 -17.89 3.55 -9.17
C GLN A 480 -18.23 4.85 -9.89
N TYR A 481 -17.57 5.95 -9.51
CA TYR A 481 -17.80 7.28 -10.10
C TYR A 481 -17.55 7.28 -11.62
N LEU A 482 -16.48 6.63 -12.07
CA LEU A 482 -16.14 6.50 -13.50
C LEU A 482 -17.02 5.47 -14.25
N SER A 483 -17.91 4.75 -13.56
CA SER A 483 -18.82 3.76 -14.16
C SER A 483 -20.18 4.33 -14.56
N LYS A 484 -20.41 5.64 -14.43
CA LYS A 484 -21.71 6.29 -14.67
C LYS A 484 -22.26 6.14 -16.11
N GLU A 485 -21.49 5.58 -17.04
CA GLU A 485 -21.99 5.24 -18.38
C GLU A 485 -22.65 3.86 -18.41
N GLY A 486 -23.95 3.85 -18.12
CA GLY A 486 -24.85 2.75 -18.44
C GLY A 486 -25.02 2.63 -19.95
N LYS A 487 -24.23 1.77 -20.59
CA LYS A 487 -24.57 1.13 -21.87
C LYS A 487 -23.77 -0.16 -22.00
N TRP A 488 -24.48 -1.24 -22.29
CA TRP A 488 -23.89 -2.54 -22.64
C TRP A 488 -23.09 -2.37 -23.94
N ASP A 489 -21.80 -2.01 -23.82
CA ASP A 489 -20.93 -1.80 -24.99
C ASP A 489 -20.74 -3.14 -25.75
N VAL A 490 -20.74 -3.08 -27.09
CA VAL A 490 -20.45 -4.22 -27.98
C VAL A 490 -19.10 -4.87 -27.62
N LYS A 491 -18.17 -4.07 -27.08
CA LYS A 491 -16.89 -4.54 -26.53
C LYS A 491 -17.04 -5.45 -25.30
N ASN A 492 -18.04 -5.21 -24.44
CA ASN A 492 -18.32 -6.07 -23.28
C ASN A 492 -18.88 -7.42 -23.73
N LEU A 493 -19.69 -7.47 -24.78
CA LEU A 493 -20.19 -8.73 -25.34
C LEU A 493 -19.07 -9.58 -25.93
N ALA A 494 -18.21 -9.01 -26.78
CA ALA A 494 -17.07 -9.73 -27.37
C ALA A 494 -16.13 -10.27 -26.28
N LYS A 495 -15.84 -9.45 -25.26
CA LYS A 495 -15.06 -9.87 -24.10
C LYS A 495 -15.75 -10.97 -23.31
N TRP A 496 -17.05 -10.87 -23.06
CA TRP A 496 -17.83 -11.88 -22.34
C TRP A 496 -17.88 -13.21 -23.11
N LYS A 497 -18.01 -13.18 -24.44
CA LYS A 497 -17.98 -14.39 -25.28
C LYS A 497 -16.65 -15.14 -25.17
N ASN A 498 -15.54 -14.40 -25.15
CA ASN A 498 -14.18 -14.97 -25.02
C ASN A 498 -13.81 -15.43 -23.60
N VAL A 499 -14.67 -15.18 -22.61
CA VAL A 499 -14.47 -15.69 -21.25
C VAL A 499 -15.09 -17.08 -21.15
N GLU A 500 -14.33 -18.02 -20.60
CA GLU A 500 -14.81 -19.38 -20.31
C GLU A 500 -16.09 -19.32 -19.44
N PRO A 501 -17.15 -20.06 -19.81
CA PRO A 501 -18.42 -20.05 -19.08
C PRO A 501 -18.31 -20.36 -17.59
N VAL A 502 -17.71 -21.50 -17.24
CA VAL A 502 -17.65 -22.08 -15.89
C VAL A 502 -16.24 -22.61 -15.64
N SER A 503 -15.68 -22.39 -14.46
CA SER A 503 -14.36 -22.86 -14.06
C SER A 503 -14.32 -24.35 -13.77
N ASP A 504 -13.12 -24.90 -13.64
CA ASP A 504 -12.89 -26.18 -12.96
C ASP A 504 -13.35 -26.14 -11.49
N PRO A 505 -13.56 -27.29 -10.83
CA PRO A 505 -13.89 -27.34 -9.41
C PRO A 505 -12.83 -26.66 -8.55
N ILE A 506 -13.28 -25.81 -7.64
CA ILE A 506 -12.45 -25.10 -6.66
C ILE A 506 -12.69 -25.74 -5.30
N ALA A 507 -11.66 -26.39 -4.75
CA ALA A 507 -11.71 -27.12 -3.48
C ALA A 507 -12.89 -28.14 -3.35
N GLY A 508 -13.47 -28.59 -4.46
CA GLY A 508 -14.65 -29.46 -4.47
C GLY A 508 -15.93 -28.83 -3.91
N ILE A 509 -15.96 -27.50 -3.72
CA ILE A 509 -17.09 -26.75 -3.15
C ILE A 509 -17.68 -25.81 -4.20
N PHE A 510 -16.84 -25.09 -4.93
CA PHE A 510 -17.28 -24.02 -5.81
C PHE A 510 -16.98 -24.28 -7.27
N ARG A 511 -17.73 -23.60 -8.13
CA ARG A 511 -17.33 -23.26 -9.50
C ARG A 511 -17.54 -21.77 -9.74
N ALA A 512 -16.54 -21.08 -10.26
CA ALA A 512 -16.66 -19.68 -10.65
C ALA A 512 -17.20 -19.61 -12.08
N MET A 513 -18.18 -18.74 -12.35
CA MET A 513 -18.73 -18.58 -13.71
C MET A 513 -18.92 -17.12 -14.09
N LYS A 514 -19.03 -16.87 -15.41
CA LYS A 514 -19.53 -15.58 -15.93
C LYS A 514 -21.06 -15.56 -15.85
N THR A 515 -21.66 -14.37 -15.84
CA THR A 515 -23.12 -14.23 -15.84
C THR A 515 -23.73 -14.91 -17.06
N LEU A 516 -24.90 -15.53 -16.93
CA LEU A 516 -25.66 -16.12 -18.04
C LEU A 516 -26.29 -15.02 -18.90
N ARG A 517 -26.77 -15.37 -20.09
CA ARG A 517 -27.61 -14.49 -20.92
C ARG A 517 -28.76 -15.28 -21.51
N GLU A 518 -29.96 -14.71 -21.48
CA GLU A 518 -31.17 -15.39 -21.92
C GLU A 518 -31.08 -15.91 -23.37
N VAL A 519 -30.56 -15.08 -24.27
CA VAL A 519 -30.53 -15.33 -25.71
C VAL A 519 -29.19 -15.89 -26.23
N ASP A 520 -28.27 -16.31 -25.35
CA ASP A 520 -26.98 -16.86 -25.78
C ASP A 520 -27.09 -18.36 -26.07
N GLU A 521 -26.50 -18.81 -27.17
CA GLU A 521 -26.57 -20.21 -27.61
C GLU A 521 -25.76 -21.16 -26.72
N ILE A 522 -24.71 -20.66 -26.05
CA ILE A 522 -23.73 -21.48 -25.32
C ILE A 522 -23.92 -21.37 -23.81
N HIS A 523 -24.22 -20.16 -23.30
CA HIS A 523 -24.28 -19.88 -21.86
C HIS A 523 -25.56 -19.12 -21.47
N SER A 524 -26.68 -19.81 -21.69
CA SER A 524 -28.05 -19.44 -21.31
C SER A 524 -28.58 -20.36 -20.20
N PRO A 525 -29.65 -19.97 -19.46
CA PRO A 525 -30.22 -20.82 -18.41
C PRO A 525 -30.52 -22.25 -18.88
N LYS A 526 -31.14 -22.41 -20.05
CA LYS A 526 -31.47 -23.72 -20.62
C LYS A 526 -30.22 -24.58 -20.88
N SER A 527 -29.27 -24.06 -21.64
CA SER A 527 -28.02 -24.77 -21.96
C SER A 527 -27.18 -25.04 -20.71
N PHE A 528 -27.25 -24.14 -19.71
CA PHE A 528 -26.54 -24.33 -18.44
C PHE A 528 -27.13 -25.48 -17.63
N VAL A 529 -28.46 -25.58 -17.51
CA VAL A 529 -29.12 -26.71 -16.83
C VAL A 529 -28.76 -28.04 -17.50
N GLU A 530 -28.84 -28.10 -18.83
CA GLU A 530 -28.51 -29.31 -19.60
C GLU A 530 -27.05 -29.76 -19.38
N ASN A 531 -26.11 -28.81 -19.38
CA ASN A 531 -24.68 -29.12 -19.28
C ASN A 531 -24.17 -29.29 -17.85
N TRP A 532 -24.76 -28.60 -16.87
CA TRP A 532 -24.21 -28.48 -15.51
C TRP A 532 -25.15 -28.90 -14.38
N GLY A 533 -26.45 -29.12 -14.64
CA GLY A 533 -27.43 -29.44 -13.61
C GLY A 533 -27.16 -30.76 -12.85
N HIS A 534 -26.30 -31.62 -13.37
CA HIS A 534 -25.84 -32.83 -12.68
C HIS A 534 -24.77 -32.56 -11.62
N SER A 535 -24.00 -31.47 -11.75
CA SER A 535 -22.86 -31.15 -10.86
C SER A 535 -23.02 -29.84 -10.08
N ILE A 536 -23.92 -28.95 -10.50
CA ILE A 536 -24.21 -27.66 -9.87
C ILE A 536 -25.69 -27.64 -9.48
N ARG A 537 -25.98 -27.37 -8.20
CA ARG A 537 -27.36 -27.32 -7.68
C ARG A 537 -27.79 -25.95 -7.17
N ASP A 538 -26.83 -25.05 -6.99
CA ASP A 538 -27.07 -23.71 -6.47
C ASP A 538 -26.18 -22.71 -7.22
N ILE A 539 -26.76 -21.57 -7.59
CA ILE A 539 -26.08 -20.41 -8.14
C ILE A 539 -26.23 -19.25 -7.17
N ILE A 540 -25.11 -18.62 -6.82
CA ILE A 540 -25.07 -17.35 -6.10
C ILE A 540 -24.66 -16.25 -7.08
N ASP A 541 -25.63 -15.39 -7.41
CA ASP A 541 -25.41 -14.19 -8.21
C ASP A 541 -24.96 -13.04 -7.30
N ILE A 542 -23.68 -12.71 -7.37
CA ILE A 542 -23.10 -11.61 -6.58
C ILE A 542 -23.16 -10.24 -7.29
N SER A 543 -23.83 -10.15 -8.45
CA SER A 543 -23.99 -8.88 -9.17
C SER A 543 -25.01 -7.95 -8.50
N HIS A 544 -24.83 -6.64 -8.64
CA HIS A 544 -25.75 -5.65 -8.09
C HIS A 544 -27.05 -5.58 -8.91
N ASP A 545 -26.91 -5.45 -10.22
CA ASP A 545 -28.03 -5.26 -11.15
C ASP A 545 -28.88 -6.52 -11.28
N THR A 546 -30.13 -6.36 -11.70
CA THR A 546 -31.00 -7.49 -12.09
C THR A 546 -30.30 -8.34 -13.16
N PRO A 547 -30.30 -9.68 -13.04
CA PRO A 547 -29.64 -10.55 -14.01
C PRO A 547 -30.19 -10.32 -15.43
N VAL A 548 -29.33 -10.49 -16.43
CA VAL A 548 -29.69 -10.38 -17.87
C VAL A 548 -30.29 -11.68 -18.42
N TYR A 549 -30.84 -12.49 -17.54
CA TYR A 549 -31.45 -13.79 -17.76
C TYR A 549 -32.50 -14.04 -16.68
N ASP A 550 -33.47 -14.89 -16.97
CA ASP A 550 -34.54 -15.25 -16.02
C ASP A 550 -34.10 -16.42 -15.12
N PRO A 551 -33.98 -16.21 -13.79
CA PRO A 551 -33.68 -17.28 -12.85
C PRO A 551 -34.69 -18.43 -12.85
N ALA A 552 -35.95 -18.18 -13.24
CA ALA A 552 -36.98 -19.22 -13.25
C ALA A 552 -36.61 -20.40 -14.17
N GLY A 553 -35.88 -20.14 -15.26
CA GLY A 553 -35.36 -21.17 -16.15
C GLY A 553 -34.33 -22.11 -15.49
N LEU A 554 -33.56 -21.61 -14.51
CA LEU A 554 -32.63 -22.41 -13.72
C LEU A 554 -33.38 -23.27 -12.69
N GLU A 555 -34.37 -22.67 -12.01
CA GLU A 555 -35.16 -23.32 -10.97
C GLU A 555 -36.01 -24.46 -11.51
N ALA A 556 -36.62 -24.27 -12.70
CA ALA A 556 -37.31 -25.34 -13.43
C ALA A 556 -36.37 -26.51 -13.77
N GLY A 557 -35.07 -26.23 -13.94
CA GLY A 557 -34.01 -27.20 -14.16
C GLY A 557 -33.46 -27.85 -12.88
N GLY A 558 -34.01 -27.53 -11.71
CA GLY A 558 -33.54 -28.03 -10.42
C GLY A 558 -32.26 -27.37 -9.90
N ILE A 559 -31.94 -26.16 -10.38
CA ILE A 559 -30.83 -25.33 -9.88
C ILE A 559 -31.41 -24.13 -9.15
N ARG A 560 -31.11 -24.01 -7.86
CA ARG A 560 -31.62 -22.90 -7.03
C ARG A 560 -30.81 -21.64 -7.25
N TYR A 561 -31.49 -20.51 -7.31
CA TYR A 561 -30.88 -19.20 -7.52
C TYR A 561 -30.91 -18.37 -6.24
N HIS A 562 -29.75 -17.79 -5.89
CA HIS A 562 -29.58 -16.94 -4.70
C HIS A 562 -28.97 -15.60 -5.13
N LYS A 563 -29.69 -14.51 -4.92
CA LYS A 563 -29.18 -13.15 -5.19
C LYS A 563 -28.43 -12.64 -3.96
N PHE A 564 -27.18 -12.24 -4.15
CA PHE A 564 -26.32 -11.62 -3.14
C PHE A 564 -25.76 -10.30 -3.70
N PRO A 565 -26.55 -9.21 -3.70
CA PRO A 565 -26.11 -7.98 -4.35
C PRO A 565 -24.85 -7.44 -3.66
N SER A 566 -23.77 -7.27 -4.43
CA SER A 566 -22.53 -6.66 -3.93
C SER A 566 -22.12 -5.50 -4.83
N VAL A 567 -21.37 -4.56 -4.28
CA VAL A 567 -20.96 -3.37 -5.04
C VAL A 567 -19.89 -3.72 -6.07
N SER A 568 -20.08 -3.24 -7.30
CA SER A 568 -19.17 -3.57 -8.42
C SER A 568 -17.81 -2.89 -8.30
N LYS A 569 -16.77 -3.56 -8.81
CA LYS A 569 -15.38 -3.05 -8.99
C LYS A 569 -14.59 -2.79 -7.70
N ILE A 570 -15.22 -2.85 -6.53
CA ILE A 570 -14.57 -2.68 -5.22
C ILE A 570 -14.45 -4.05 -4.50
N PRO A 571 -13.44 -4.25 -3.64
CA PRO A 571 -13.38 -5.44 -2.79
C PRO A 571 -14.55 -5.45 -1.78
N PRO A 572 -15.22 -6.58 -1.58
CA PRO A 572 -16.27 -6.72 -0.57
C PRO A 572 -15.81 -6.34 0.85
N THR A 573 -16.71 -5.74 1.64
CA THR A 573 -16.45 -5.38 3.03
C THR A 573 -16.40 -6.62 3.94
N PRO A 574 -15.86 -6.52 5.16
CA PRO A 574 -15.88 -7.64 6.10
C PRO A 574 -17.25 -8.23 6.38
N GLU A 575 -18.26 -7.38 6.48
CA GLU A 575 -19.65 -7.75 6.76
C GLU A 575 -20.27 -8.44 5.54
N GLU A 576 -20.00 -7.96 4.32
CA GLU A 576 -20.41 -8.62 3.09
C GLU A 576 -19.76 -10.01 2.96
N VAL A 577 -18.48 -10.14 3.32
CA VAL A 577 -17.78 -11.45 3.31
C VAL A 577 -18.41 -12.40 4.32
N GLU A 578 -18.70 -11.95 5.53
CA GLU A 578 -19.33 -12.77 6.56
C GLU A 578 -20.73 -13.22 6.14
N ALA A 579 -21.54 -12.31 5.59
CA ALA A 579 -22.87 -12.62 5.06
C ALA A 579 -22.81 -13.62 3.89
N PHE A 580 -21.83 -13.46 2.98
CA PHE A 580 -21.61 -14.42 1.89
C PHE A 580 -21.23 -15.80 2.42
N ILE A 581 -20.32 -15.87 3.40
CA ILE A 581 -19.90 -17.14 4.02
C ILE A 581 -21.10 -17.82 4.67
N ALA A 582 -21.92 -17.07 5.44
CA ALA A 582 -23.13 -17.60 6.06
C ALA A 582 -24.14 -18.13 5.03
N LEU A 583 -24.32 -17.43 3.91
CA LEU A 583 -25.16 -17.89 2.81
C LEU A 583 -24.65 -19.22 2.22
N VAL A 584 -23.36 -19.32 1.94
CA VAL A 584 -22.77 -20.57 1.42
C VAL A 584 -22.92 -21.71 2.42
N ASP A 585 -22.68 -21.46 3.71
CA ASP A 585 -22.81 -22.48 4.75
C ASP A 585 -24.26 -23.00 4.84
N LYS A 586 -25.25 -22.11 4.74
CA LYS A 586 -26.67 -22.46 4.66
C LYS A 586 -26.95 -23.32 3.43
N VAL A 587 -26.54 -22.86 2.25
CA VAL A 587 -26.75 -23.59 0.98
C VAL A 587 -26.15 -25.00 1.04
N ARG A 588 -24.95 -25.13 1.58
CA ARG A 588 -24.26 -26.42 1.71
C ARG A 588 -24.91 -27.33 2.75
N ALA A 589 -25.44 -26.78 3.84
CA ALA A 589 -26.21 -27.55 4.81
C ALA A 589 -27.46 -28.14 4.15
N GLU A 590 -28.23 -27.33 3.41
CA GLU A 590 -29.41 -27.80 2.69
C GLU A 590 -29.08 -28.82 1.59
N GLN A 591 -27.94 -28.68 0.90
CA GLN A 591 -27.46 -29.67 -0.06
C GLN A 591 -27.20 -31.03 0.61
N ARG A 592 -26.57 -31.05 1.79
CA ARG A 592 -26.28 -32.29 2.54
C ARG A 592 -27.54 -33.00 3.04
N GLU A 593 -28.58 -32.25 3.41
CA GLU A 593 -29.85 -32.85 3.84
C GLU A 593 -30.63 -33.47 2.68
N LYS A 594 -30.60 -32.83 1.51
CA LYS A 594 -31.42 -33.23 0.35
C LYS A 594 -30.73 -34.23 -0.57
N LEU A 595 -29.41 -34.23 -0.65
CA LEU A 595 -28.63 -35.14 -1.48
C LEU A 595 -28.20 -36.33 -0.62
N GLN A 596 -28.79 -37.51 -0.88
CA GLN A 596 -28.44 -38.76 -0.21
C GLN A 596 -26.95 -39.06 -0.38
N GLY A 597 -26.15 -38.89 0.68
CA GLY A 597 -24.84 -39.51 0.96
C GLY A 597 -23.66 -39.22 0.01
N ASP A 598 -23.81 -39.45 -1.30
CA ASP A 598 -22.70 -39.60 -2.25
C ASP A 598 -22.64 -38.53 -3.36
N MET A 599 -23.69 -37.73 -3.56
CA MET A 599 -23.72 -36.72 -4.63
C MET A 599 -23.17 -35.38 -4.14
N LYS A 600 -21.87 -35.12 -4.35
CA LYS A 600 -21.25 -33.80 -4.11
C LYS A 600 -21.66 -32.81 -5.20
N ALA A 601 -22.57 -31.90 -4.87
CA ALA A 601 -22.93 -30.77 -5.73
C ALA A 601 -22.08 -29.53 -5.42
N ALA A 602 -21.64 -28.84 -6.46
CA ALA A 602 -20.93 -27.57 -6.33
C ALA A 602 -21.91 -26.38 -6.23
N VAL A 603 -21.46 -25.31 -5.58
CA VAL A 603 -22.10 -23.99 -5.58
C VAL A 603 -21.43 -23.14 -6.66
N ALA A 604 -22.19 -22.73 -7.67
CA ALA A 604 -21.72 -21.79 -8.67
C ALA A 604 -21.80 -20.36 -8.15
N VAL A 605 -20.76 -19.56 -8.36
CA VAL A 605 -20.73 -18.15 -7.95
C VAL A 605 -20.37 -17.29 -9.15
N HIS A 606 -21.14 -16.24 -9.40
CA HIS A 606 -20.88 -15.36 -10.54
C HIS A 606 -21.08 -13.88 -10.22
N CYS A 607 -20.18 -13.08 -10.76
CA CYS A 607 -20.44 -11.65 -11.00
C CYS A 607 -20.74 -11.49 -12.50
N HIS A 608 -20.13 -10.50 -13.16
CA HIS A 608 -20.26 -10.36 -14.61
C HIS A 608 -19.35 -11.33 -15.38
N TYR A 609 -18.05 -11.40 -15.03
CA TYR A 609 -17.06 -12.25 -15.73
C TYR A 609 -16.54 -13.43 -14.89
N GLY A 610 -16.80 -13.47 -13.59
CA GLY A 610 -16.36 -14.57 -12.72
C GLY A 610 -14.88 -14.57 -12.36
N PHE A 611 -14.25 -13.40 -12.16
CA PHE A 611 -12.82 -13.29 -11.80
C PHE A 611 -12.61 -12.57 -10.47
N ASN A 612 -12.70 -11.24 -10.42
CA ASN A 612 -12.26 -10.46 -9.26
C ASN A 612 -13.14 -10.65 -8.00
N ARG A 613 -14.41 -10.20 -8.04
CA ARG A 613 -15.32 -10.34 -6.88
C ARG A 613 -15.62 -11.80 -6.56
N THR A 614 -15.87 -12.60 -7.60
CA THR A 614 -16.09 -14.04 -7.46
C THR A 614 -14.90 -14.72 -6.79
N GLY A 615 -13.68 -14.43 -7.25
CA GLY A 615 -12.46 -14.94 -6.64
C GLY A 615 -12.27 -14.44 -5.22
N PHE A 616 -12.55 -13.17 -4.94
CA PHE A 616 -12.40 -12.62 -3.59
C PHE A 616 -13.30 -13.33 -2.57
N PHE A 617 -14.60 -13.46 -2.85
CA PHE A 617 -15.52 -14.18 -1.97
C PHE A 617 -15.16 -15.65 -1.80
N ILE A 618 -14.83 -16.34 -2.89
CA ILE A 618 -14.41 -17.76 -2.84
C ILE A 618 -13.13 -17.90 -2.01
N VAL A 619 -12.11 -17.07 -2.27
CA VAL A 619 -10.83 -17.10 -1.54
C VAL A 619 -11.05 -16.84 -0.05
N CYS A 620 -11.89 -15.85 0.32
CA CYS A 620 -12.27 -15.62 1.72
C CYS A 620 -12.89 -16.87 2.35
N TYR A 621 -13.82 -17.54 1.67
CA TYR A 621 -14.42 -18.78 2.18
C TYR A 621 -13.38 -19.89 2.35
N LEU A 622 -12.47 -20.08 1.39
CA LEU A 622 -11.41 -21.10 1.50
C LEU A 622 -10.48 -20.86 2.70
N ILE A 623 -10.20 -19.60 3.01
CA ILE A 623 -9.40 -19.24 4.18
C ILE A 623 -10.19 -19.47 5.47
N GLU A 624 -11.39 -18.88 5.58
CA GLU A 624 -12.17 -18.87 6.84
C GLU A 624 -12.87 -20.20 7.18
N ARG A 625 -13.16 -21.07 6.19
CA ARG A 625 -13.88 -22.34 6.41
C ARG A 625 -13.10 -23.59 6.05
N VAL A 626 -12.15 -23.50 5.11
CA VAL A 626 -11.37 -24.67 4.65
C VAL A 626 -9.96 -24.67 5.25
N GLY A 627 -9.48 -23.53 5.78
CA GLY A 627 -8.18 -23.43 6.43
C GLY A 627 -7.01 -23.22 5.45
N PHE A 628 -7.27 -22.73 4.25
CA PHE A 628 -6.21 -22.39 3.30
C PHE A 628 -5.42 -21.17 3.79
N SER A 629 -4.11 -21.14 3.52
CA SER A 629 -3.36 -19.90 3.63
C SER A 629 -3.78 -18.92 2.52
N VAL A 630 -3.56 -17.61 2.73
CA VAL A 630 -3.94 -16.57 1.75
C VAL A 630 -3.40 -16.87 0.35
N GLN A 631 -2.11 -17.21 0.26
CA GLN A 631 -1.48 -17.52 -1.02
C GLN A 631 -2.02 -18.82 -1.62
N ALA A 632 -2.19 -19.88 -0.82
CA ALA A 632 -2.73 -21.15 -1.30
C ALA A 632 -4.17 -21.01 -1.84
N ALA A 633 -5.00 -20.19 -1.20
CA ALA A 633 -6.36 -19.94 -1.65
C ALA A 633 -6.40 -19.14 -2.97
N ILE A 634 -5.53 -18.13 -3.11
CA ILE A 634 -5.36 -17.37 -4.36
C ILE A 634 -4.90 -18.30 -5.49
N ASP A 635 -3.93 -19.17 -5.22
CA ASP A 635 -3.36 -20.10 -6.19
C ASP A 635 -4.38 -21.17 -6.61
N GLU A 636 -5.15 -21.71 -5.66
CA GLU A 636 -6.23 -22.67 -5.96
C GLU A 636 -7.31 -22.05 -6.84
N PHE A 637 -7.70 -20.79 -6.58
CA PHE A 637 -8.62 -20.07 -7.46
C PHE A 637 -8.02 -19.84 -8.86
N ALA A 638 -6.76 -19.41 -8.94
CA ALA A 638 -6.08 -19.15 -10.21
C ALA A 638 -5.85 -20.43 -11.04
N ARG A 639 -5.65 -21.57 -10.37
CA ARG A 639 -5.53 -22.90 -10.99
C ARG A 639 -6.83 -23.29 -11.68
N ALA A 640 -7.97 -23.15 -10.99
CA ALA A 640 -9.27 -23.56 -11.52
C ALA A 640 -9.89 -22.53 -12.47
N ARG A 641 -9.58 -21.25 -12.30
CA ARG A 641 -10.04 -20.14 -13.14
C ARG A 641 -8.83 -19.36 -13.67
N PRO A 642 -8.28 -19.74 -14.85
CA PRO A 642 -7.06 -19.16 -15.38
C PRO A 642 -7.11 -17.63 -15.44
N LYS A 643 -6.00 -16.96 -15.09
CA LYS A 643 -5.86 -15.50 -14.81
C LYS A 643 -6.28 -15.05 -13.41
N GLY A 644 -7.00 -15.87 -12.64
CA GLY A 644 -7.34 -15.63 -11.24
C GLY A 644 -7.98 -14.26 -10.97
N ILE A 645 -7.75 -13.72 -9.76
CA ILE A 645 -8.08 -12.34 -9.42
C ILE A 645 -7.09 -11.42 -10.14
N ARG A 646 -7.61 -10.58 -11.04
CA ARG A 646 -6.82 -9.76 -11.96
C ARG A 646 -6.50 -8.37 -11.42
N HIS A 647 -7.35 -7.85 -10.55
CA HIS A 647 -7.25 -6.49 -10.05
C HIS A 647 -6.42 -6.47 -8.76
N GLN A 648 -5.32 -5.72 -8.77
CA GLN A 648 -4.34 -5.72 -7.69
C GLN A 648 -4.94 -5.32 -6.34
N HIS A 649 -5.87 -4.37 -6.32
CA HIS A 649 -6.51 -3.91 -5.08
C HIS A 649 -7.39 -4.97 -4.39
N PHE A 650 -7.90 -5.97 -5.12
CA PHE A 650 -8.56 -7.11 -4.51
C PHE A 650 -7.55 -8.04 -3.83
N LEU A 651 -6.39 -8.26 -4.46
CA LEU A 651 -5.32 -9.07 -3.87
C LEU A 651 -4.76 -8.38 -2.62
N ASP A 652 -4.46 -7.09 -2.71
CA ASP A 652 -3.92 -6.31 -1.60
C ASP A 652 -4.88 -6.36 -0.39
N GLN A 653 -6.18 -6.21 -0.61
CA GLN A 653 -7.18 -6.30 0.45
C GLN A 653 -7.27 -7.70 1.10
N LEU A 654 -7.09 -8.79 0.33
CA LEU A 654 -7.03 -10.13 0.90
C LEU A 654 -5.82 -10.28 1.85
N PHE A 655 -4.66 -9.74 1.46
CA PHE A 655 -3.47 -9.77 2.31
C PHE A 655 -3.64 -8.90 3.55
N VAL A 656 -4.29 -7.74 3.47
CA VAL A 656 -4.60 -6.90 4.64
C VAL A 656 -5.52 -7.66 5.60
N ARG A 657 -6.66 -8.15 5.11
CA ARG A 657 -7.70 -8.85 5.90
C ARG A 657 -7.17 -10.07 6.66
N TYR A 658 -6.31 -10.86 6.03
CA TYR A 658 -5.84 -12.12 6.61
C TYR A 658 -4.38 -12.07 7.05
N SER A 659 -3.82 -10.87 7.20
CA SER A 659 -2.56 -10.67 7.88
C SER A 659 -2.70 -10.96 9.37
N SER A 660 -1.60 -11.32 10.04
CA SER A 660 -1.55 -11.58 11.49
C SER A 660 -1.95 -10.38 12.37
N LEU A 661 -2.20 -9.21 11.78
CA LEU A 661 -2.72 -8.01 12.45
C LEU A 661 -4.24 -8.09 12.70
N ASP A 662 -5.03 -8.64 11.77
CA ASP A 662 -6.49 -8.75 11.94
C ASP A 662 -6.89 -9.98 12.76
N MET A 663 -6.10 -11.06 12.69
CA MET A 663 -6.29 -12.24 13.53
C MET A 663 -6.09 -11.94 15.03
N LYS A 664 -5.21 -10.98 15.38
CA LYS A 664 -5.07 -10.50 16.76
C LYS A 664 -6.25 -9.64 17.20
N ARG A 665 -6.78 -8.76 16.34
CA ARG A 665 -7.99 -7.98 16.64
C ARG A 665 -9.21 -8.85 16.91
N LYS A 666 -9.37 -9.97 16.20
CA LYS A 666 -10.44 -10.96 16.45
C LYS A 666 -10.22 -11.84 17.69
N GLN A 667 -9.02 -11.85 18.28
CA GLN A 667 -8.73 -12.56 19.53
C GLN A 667 -8.78 -11.64 20.75
N GLU A 668 -8.69 -10.33 20.55
CA GLU A 668 -8.77 -9.29 21.60
C GLU A 668 -10.18 -8.66 21.71
N GLN A 669 -11.11 -9.03 20.81
CA GLN A 669 -12.56 -8.85 20.93
C GLN A 669 -13.20 -10.18 21.31
#